data_AF-A0A914C641-F1
#
_entry.id   AF-A0A914C641-F1
#
_cell.length_a   1.000
_cell.length_b   1.000
_cell.length_c   1.000
_cell.angle_alpha   90.00
_cell.angle_beta   90.00
_cell.angle_gamma   90.00
#
_symmetry.space_group_name_H-M   'P 1'
#
loop_
_entity.id
_entity.type
_entity.pdbx_description
1 polymer ?
#
loop_
_entity_poly.entity_id
_entity_poly.type
_entity_poly.pdbx_seq_one_letter_code
_entity_poly.pdbx_strand_id
1 'polypeptide(L)'
;METITLLLTLLPISALCAGFVHPGLLHTQGDFDRMAQMVQNKTAPWINSWNILINNWQADASYSTRQVSIATRGSGCNPGDNSYNLMNDAAAAYQLALRWKITGNNSYADAAVRIMNAWSSTLTQISCPGGSGWDYVLMAGIQGYQFANAGEIMRNYSGLSATNFTAFQKMMSTVFYPWPSQGWLPNTDLSVYSSWDLLGIAAGMAIGILCDNQTIFNQAISNFYFDYGNGGIHNMVYYVHPGYLGQTQESGRDQGHNTLSIALLGVIAEQAWNQGIDLYGYSNNRILAAAEYVARGNLIQNGSTYYSVPFQPYMVNVWPNGIYDSGFSTAAIGNLRPSWAKIYNHYVNRIGLSAPYTGQMMNKVAPDGGGGNYGSNSGGYDQLGFETLTFTRSNISARIPPSGLTSVLQNGSVVLSWWGSAYATSYNVYRATSLTVFNQIASVVDPRTYTDNVAAGTYYYFVTAVTDQGESNPSNLVQIVANPQALNTYYKFDETSGTSAADSSGNGHTATLIGNVSHVPGIIGNAIQLDGSTGYVNISSNVVANLSDFTIATWMKLNSLTRYARIFDFGFGTYRYLFFAPSDGSGHSVFTITANEGPGEFRIQNASLPTGQWCHVAITLLGTTASYYLNGTLIQSNIVYQQPYQLAMGADAMTPQVYIGHSQYPNDPKLNGIIDDFRIYQGALTAAQVSALYSSGASG
;
A
#
# COMPACT_ATOMS: atom_id res chain seq x y z
N MET A 1 -22.66 -34.91 5.08
CA MET A 1 -23.37 -33.82 4.36
C MET A 1 -23.49 -32.68 5.36
N GLU A 2 -22.41 -31.93 5.52
CA GLU A 2 -22.36 -30.74 6.35
C GLU A 2 -21.99 -29.59 5.42
N THR A 3 -22.94 -28.69 5.24
CA THR A 3 -22.81 -27.47 4.46
C THR A 3 -21.78 -26.56 5.13
N ILE A 4 -20.57 -26.55 4.57
CA ILE A 4 -19.54 -25.56 4.85
C ILE A 4 -20.07 -24.21 4.36
N THR A 5 -20.38 -23.34 5.31
CA THR A 5 -20.79 -21.95 5.03
C THR A 5 -19.51 -21.19 4.70
N LEU A 6 -19.43 -20.70 3.46
CA LEU A 6 -18.34 -19.89 2.93
C LEU A 6 -18.21 -18.60 3.78
N LEU A 7 -17.18 -18.51 4.61
CA LEU A 7 -16.81 -17.25 5.26
C LEU A 7 -16.22 -16.35 4.17
N LEU A 8 -17.05 -15.56 3.49
CA LEU A 8 -16.56 -14.29 2.94
C LEU A 8 -16.06 -13.50 4.15
N THR A 9 -14.77 -13.17 4.18
CA THR A 9 -14.25 -12.10 5.04
C THR A 9 -14.83 -10.79 4.53
N LEU A 10 -16.08 -10.59 4.94
CA LEU A 10 -16.78 -9.34 4.86
C LEU A 10 -15.93 -8.28 5.57
N LEU A 11 -15.84 -7.09 4.96
CA LEU A 11 -15.77 -5.83 5.71
C LEU A 11 -16.50 -6.01 7.03
N PRO A 12 -16.00 -5.56 8.19
CA PRO A 12 -16.75 -5.70 9.44
C PRO A 12 -18.17 -5.15 9.26
N ILE A 13 -19.16 -6.04 9.04
CA ILE A 13 -20.56 -5.68 8.75
C ILE A 13 -21.15 -4.89 9.93
N SER A 14 -20.53 -4.99 11.10
CA SER A 14 -20.90 -4.22 12.28
C SER A 14 -20.85 -2.70 12.06
N ALA A 15 -20.14 -2.18 11.06
CA ALA A 15 -20.09 -0.74 10.77
C ALA A 15 -21.17 -0.26 9.78
N LEU A 16 -21.86 -1.15 9.06
CA LEU A 16 -22.77 -0.79 7.96
C LEU A 16 -24.21 -0.42 8.40
N CYS A 17 -24.50 -0.42 9.71
CA CYS A 17 -25.83 -0.11 10.25
C CYS A 17 -25.85 1.03 11.27
N ALA A 18 -24.71 1.67 11.54
CA ALA A 18 -24.64 2.89 12.34
C ALA A 18 -24.48 4.09 11.40
N GLY A 19 -25.23 5.17 11.64
CA GLY A 19 -24.99 6.44 10.94
C GLY A 19 -23.58 6.97 11.19
N PHE A 20 -23.13 7.94 10.40
CA PHE A 20 -21.81 8.55 10.59
C PHE A 20 -21.65 9.15 11.98
N VAL A 21 -20.43 9.06 12.51
CA VAL A 21 -20.05 9.69 13.79
C VAL A 21 -19.77 11.17 13.54
N HIS A 22 -20.36 12.04 14.37
CA HIS A 22 -20.20 13.50 14.29
C HIS A 22 -19.89 14.13 15.66
N PRO A 23 -18.87 15.02 15.76
CA PRO A 23 -17.86 15.28 14.74
C PRO A 23 -16.98 14.03 14.55
N GLY A 24 -16.71 13.65 13.29
CA GLY A 24 -15.96 12.43 12.98
C GLY A 24 -15.15 12.47 11.69
N LEU A 25 -14.82 13.66 11.19
CA LEU A 25 -13.77 13.82 10.18
C LEU A 25 -12.39 13.70 10.84
N LEU A 26 -11.56 14.75 10.83
CA LEU A 26 -10.22 14.66 11.42
C LEU A 26 -10.21 14.75 12.95
N HIS A 27 -11.27 15.27 13.55
CA HIS A 27 -11.33 15.52 15.00
C HIS A 27 -12.65 15.02 15.58
N THR A 28 -12.54 14.37 16.73
CA THR A 28 -13.67 14.01 17.59
C THR A 28 -13.90 15.07 18.66
N GLN A 29 -15.01 14.98 19.40
CA GLN A 29 -15.24 15.86 20.54
C GLN A 29 -14.14 15.71 21.61
N GLY A 30 -13.67 14.48 21.86
CA GLY A 30 -12.57 14.24 22.81
C GLY A 30 -11.24 14.84 22.36
N ASP A 31 -11.02 15.03 21.05
CA ASP A 31 -9.85 15.76 20.56
C ASP A 31 -9.95 17.25 20.89
N PHE A 32 -11.12 17.88 20.71
CA PHE A 32 -11.32 19.28 21.08
C PHE A 32 -11.17 19.51 22.57
N ASP A 33 -11.72 18.61 23.40
CA ASP A 33 -11.60 18.69 24.85
C ASP A 33 -10.13 18.60 25.29
N ARG A 34 -9.36 17.69 24.66
CA ARG A 34 -7.90 17.60 24.87
C ARG A 34 -7.20 18.90 24.48
N MET A 35 -7.47 19.43 23.28
CA MET A 35 -6.87 20.69 22.83
C MET A 35 -7.17 21.84 23.79
N ALA A 36 -8.43 22.02 24.18
CA ALA A 36 -8.87 23.06 25.10
C ALA A 36 -8.19 22.94 26.45
N GLN A 37 -8.13 21.74 27.02
CA GLN A 37 -7.47 21.49 28.29
C GLN A 37 -5.97 21.81 28.23
N MET A 38 -5.26 21.37 27.19
CA MET A 38 -3.82 21.59 27.06
C MET A 38 -3.46 23.06 26.82
N VAL A 39 -4.30 23.79 26.08
CA VAL A 39 -4.15 25.24 25.90
C VAL A 39 -4.43 25.99 27.19
N GLN A 40 -5.51 25.66 27.90
CA GLN A 40 -5.87 26.26 29.19
C GLN A 40 -4.75 26.08 30.23
N ASN A 41 -4.15 24.88 30.26
CA ASN A 41 -3.05 24.55 31.15
C ASN A 41 -1.69 25.09 30.68
N LYS A 42 -1.62 25.73 29.51
CA LYS A 42 -0.39 26.20 28.87
C LYS A 42 0.65 25.08 28.69
N THR A 43 0.19 23.87 28.39
CA THR A 43 1.07 22.70 28.27
C THR A 43 1.76 22.67 26.90
N ALA A 44 3.09 22.56 26.91
CA ALA A 44 3.86 22.31 25.69
C ALA A 44 3.75 20.84 25.23
N PRO A 45 3.75 20.56 23.92
CA PRO A 45 3.91 21.51 22.82
C PRO A 45 2.60 22.16 22.30
N TRP A 46 1.42 21.75 22.78
CA TRP A 46 0.12 22.29 22.33
C TRP A 46 0.05 23.81 22.38
N ILE A 47 0.48 24.42 23.49
CA ILE A 47 0.45 25.88 23.65
C ILE A 47 1.32 26.60 22.61
N ASN A 48 2.39 25.97 22.11
CA ASN A 48 3.29 26.58 21.14
C ASN A 48 2.62 26.68 19.77
N SER A 49 1.95 25.62 19.31
CA SER A 49 1.19 25.63 18.05
C SER A 49 -0.08 26.47 18.17
N TRP A 50 -0.73 26.51 19.36
CA TRP A 50 -1.79 27.47 19.65
C TRP A 50 -1.33 28.92 19.49
N ASN A 51 -0.13 29.27 19.97
CA ASN A 51 0.41 30.61 19.78
C ASN A 51 0.67 30.94 18.31
N ILE A 52 0.99 29.96 17.46
CA ILE A 52 1.06 30.15 16.00
C ILE A 52 -0.34 30.42 15.45
N LEU A 53 -1.35 29.65 15.86
CA LEU A 53 -2.73 29.80 15.41
C LEU A 53 -3.29 31.19 15.72
N ILE A 54 -3.17 31.67 16.96
CA ILE A 54 -3.75 32.97 17.34
C ILE A 54 -3.05 34.17 16.71
N ASN A 55 -1.80 34.01 16.25
CA ASN A 55 -1.05 35.03 15.53
C ASN A 55 -1.24 34.94 14.00
N ASN A 56 -1.94 33.92 13.51
CA ASN A 56 -2.26 33.80 12.10
C ASN A 56 -3.43 34.74 11.74
N TRP A 57 -3.23 35.59 10.73
CA TRP A 57 -4.23 36.56 10.27
C TRP A 57 -5.51 35.90 9.73
N GLN A 58 -5.44 34.63 9.31
CA GLN A 58 -6.60 33.85 8.87
C GLN A 58 -7.45 33.35 10.04
N ALA A 59 -6.90 33.35 11.26
CA ALA A 59 -7.60 32.98 12.48
C ALA A 59 -8.17 34.19 13.25
N ASP A 60 -8.24 35.37 12.61
CA ASP A 60 -8.83 36.58 13.18
C ASP A 60 -10.34 36.63 12.94
N ALA A 61 -11.13 36.96 13.96
CA ALA A 61 -12.58 37.05 13.85
C ALA A 61 -13.05 38.13 12.84
N SER A 62 -12.21 39.13 12.55
CA SER A 62 -12.48 40.16 11.55
C SER A 62 -12.16 39.72 10.11
N TYR A 63 -11.76 38.48 9.87
CA TYR A 63 -11.41 37.99 8.54
C TYR A 63 -12.56 38.16 7.53
N SER A 64 -12.24 38.70 6.36
CA SER A 64 -13.19 38.89 5.26
C SER A 64 -13.04 37.81 4.20
N THR A 65 -14.17 37.23 3.81
CA THR A 65 -14.31 36.23 2.75
C THR A 65 -14.06 36.84 1.36
N ARG A 66 -13.59 36.01 0.43
CA ARG A 66 -13.22 36.33 -0.96
C ARG A 66 -13.98 35.43 -1.95
N GLN A 67 -15.21 35.10 -1.63
CA GLN A 67 -16.06 34.20 -2.43
C GLN A 67 -16.20 34.68 -3.87
N VAL A 68 -16.17 33.73 -4.79
CA VAL A 68 -16.38 33.94 -6.22
C VAL A 68 -17.40 32.93 -6.73
N SER A 69 -18.14 33.28 -7.80
CA SER A 69 -19.12 32.37 -8.39
C SER A 69 -18.46 31.21 -9.15
N ILE A 70 -17.29 31.46 -9.75
CA ILE A 70 -16.46 30.47 -10.42
C ILE A 70 -15.07 30.49 -9.80
N ALA A 71 -14.71 29.42 -9.10
CA ALA A 71 -13.36 29.22 -8.60
C ALA A 71 -12.51 28.55 -9.69
N THR A 72 -11.40 29.19 -10.06
CA THR A 72 -10.54 28.82 -11.17
C THR A 72 -9.12 28.52 -10.72
N ARG A 73 -8.52 27.49 -11.30
CA ARG A 73 -7.11 27.14 -11.10
C ARG A 73 -6.50 26.62 -12.39
N GLY A 74 -5.30 27.09 -12.72
CA GLY A 74 -4.52 26.68 -13.89
C GLY A 74 -4.23 27.80 -14.88
N SER A 75 -3.37 27.50 -15.84
CA SER A 75 -2.98 28.44 -16.89
C SER A 75 -4.10 28.63 -17.92
N GLY A 76 -4.32 29.89 -18.34
CA GLY A 76 -5.28 30.22 -19.38
C GLY A 76 -6.75 30.27 -18.95
N CYS A 77 -7.05 30.08 -17.65
CA CYS A 77 -8.43 30.22 -17.17
C CYS A 77 -8.93 31.68 -17.35
N ASN A 78 -10.24 31.85 -17.46
CA ASN A 78 -10.95 33.13 -17.48
C ASN A 78 -11.99 33.12 -16.35
N PRO A 79 -11.92 34.04 -15.34
CA PRO A 79 -11.15 35.29 -15.30
C PRO A 79 -9.73 35.19 -14.67
N GLY A 80 -8.88 34.28 -15.16
CA GLY A 80 -7.55 34.00 -14.60
C GLY A 80 -7.61 32.98 -13.48
N ASP A 81 -6.46 32.52 -12.96
CA ASP A 81 -6.39 31.69 -11.75
C ASP A 81 -6.78 32.55 -10.54
N ASN A 82 -7.81 32.12 -9.80
CA ASN A 82 -8.27 32.78 -8.57
C ASN A 82 -8.27 31.83 -7.36
N SER A 83 -7.55 30.71 -7.46
CA SER A 83 -7.54 29.62 -6.46
C SER A 83 -7.17 30.08 -5.05
N TYR A 84 -6.36 31.13 -4.94
CA TYR A 84 -5.98 31.75 -3.67
C TYR A 84 -7.21 32.16 -2.83
N ASN A 85 -8.31 32.59 -3.47
CA ASN A 85 -9.53 32.98 -2.76
C ASN A 85 -10.09 31.82 -1.95
N LEU A 86 -10.30 30.67 -2.61
CA LEU A 86 -10.88 29.48 -1.97
C LEU A 86 -9.90 28.86 -0.97
N MET A 87 -8.61 28.78 -1.32
CA MET A 87 -7.56 28.23 -0.45
C MET A 87 -7.47 28.98 0.89
N ASN A 88 -7.50 30.32 0.85
CA ASN A 88 -7.39 31.13 2.06
C ASN A 88 -8.65 31.06 2.90
N ASP A 89 -9.82 31.06 2.27
CA ASP A 89 -11.10 31.03 2.98
C ASP A 89 -11.38 29.68 3.61
N ALA A 90 -11.03 28.57 2.95
CA ALA A 90 -11.12 27.23 3.55
C ALA A 90 -10.19 27.10 4.76
N ALA A 91 -8.94 27.58 4.66
CA ALA A 91 -8.00 27.59 5.77
C ALA A 91 -8.47 28.49 6.93
N ALA A 92 -9.00 29.68 6.63
CA ALA A 92 -9.55 30.60 7.64
C ALA A 92 -10.76 29.99 8.35
N ALA A 93 -11.70 29.39 7.61
CA ALA A 93 -12.87 28.75 8.19
C ALA A 93 -12.48 27.64 9.18
N TYR A 94 -11.51 26.80 8.83
CA TYR A 94 -11.00 25.75 9.71
C TYR A 94 -10.30 26.33 10.95
N GLN A 95 -9.40 27.30 10.76
CA GLN A 95 -8.65 27.93 11.86
C GLN A 95 -9.57 28.64 12.86
N LEU A 96 -10.58 29.36 12.37
CA LEU A 96 -11.61 30.01 13.18
C LEU A 96 -12.47 29.00 13.92
N ALA A 97 -12.84 27.89 13.27
CA ALA A 97 -13.57 26.80 13.90
C ALA A 97 -12.77 26.15 15.04
N LEU A 98 -11.44 25.97 14.89
CA LEU A 98 -10.56 25.51 15.97
C LEU A 98 -10.51 26.53 17.13
N ARG A 99 -10.38 27.83 16.83
CA ARG A 99 -10.40 28.86 17.88
C ARG A 99 -11.70 28.83 18.67
N TRP A 100 -12.84 28.65 18.00
CA TRP A 100 -14.12 28.50 18.68
C TRP A 100 -14.16 27.25 19.56
N LYS A 101 -13.82 26.07 19.02
CA LYS A 101 -13.83 24.82 19.80
C LYS A 101 -12.93 24.87 21.04
N ILE A 102 -11.79 25.54 20.96
CA ILE A 102 -10.82 25.63 22.05
C ILE A 102 -11.19 26.69 23.09
N THR A 103 -11.80 27.81 22.68
CA THR A 103 -12.05 28.97 23.57
C THR A 103 -13.49 29.15 24.00
N GLY A 104 -14.45 28.56 23.28
CA GLY A 104 -15.87 28.85 23.41
C GLY A 104 -16.28 30.25 22.94
N ASN A 105 -15.38 31.03 22.34
CA ASN A 105 -15.70 32.39 21.88
C ASN A 105 -16.44 32.36 20.54
N ASN A 106 -17.73 32.72 20.57
CA ASN A 106 -18.62 32.72 19.42
C ASN A 106 -18.20 33.67 18.30
N SER A 107 -17.38 34.70 18.54
CA SER A 107 -16.94 35.59 17.46
C SER A 107 -16.14 34.86 16.38
N TYR A 108 -15.39 33.82 16.75
CA TYR A 108 -14.68 32.97 15.79
C TYR A 108 -15.63 32.03 15.04
N ALA A 109 -16.63 31.48 15.73
CA ALA A 109 -17.66 30.66 15.10
C ALA A 109 -18.49 31.45 14.08
N ASP A 110 -18.91 32.66 14.44
CA ASP A 110 -19.65 33.56 13.56
C ASP A 110 -18.82 33.93 12.32
N ALA A 111 -17.50 34.10 12.48
CA ALA A 111 -16.59 34.34 11.37
C ALA A 111 -16.44 33.11 10.45
N ALA A 112 -16.31 31.91 11.00
CA ALA A 112 -16.29 30.67 10.22
C ALA A 112 -17.61 30.47 9.43
N VAL A 113 -18.75 30.65 10.10
CA VAL A 113 -20.09 30.57 9.47
C VAL A 113 -20.28 31.62 8.39
N ARG A 114 -19.77 32.86 8.58
CA ARG A 114 -19.81 33.90 7.56
C ARG A 114 -19.11 33.44 6.27
N ILE A 115 -17.94 32.81 6.37
CA ILE A 115 -17.22 32.27 5.23
C ILE A 115 -18.03 31.14 4.57
N MET A 116 -18.50 30.16 5.36
CA MET A 116 -19.29 29.04 4.85
C MET A 116 -20.56 29.49 4.10
N ASN A 117 -21.30 30.44 4.68
CA ASN A 117 -22.51 30.99 4.08
C ASN A 117 -22.21 31.80 2.81
N ALA A 118 -21.12 32.56 2.80
CA ALA A 118 -20.72 33.34 1.63
C ALA A 118 -20.39 32.44 0.42
N TRP A 119 -19.61 31.37 0.64
CA TRP A 119 -19.30 30.42 -0.44
C TRP A 119 -20.53 29.60 -0.87
N SER A 120 -21.29 29.05 0.06
CA SER A 120 -22.46 28.22 -0.27
C SER A 120 -23.59 28.98 -0.99
N SER A 121 -23.68 30.30 -0.81
CA SER A 121 -24.62 31.15 -1.54
C SER A 121 -24.10 31.66 -2.89
N THR A 122 -22.79 31.58 -3.14
CA THR A 122 -22.16 32.23 -4.30
C THR A 122 -21.56 31.24 -5.30
N LEU A 123 -20.86 30.20 -4.82
CA LEU A 123 -20.08 29.30 -5.66
C LEU A 123 -20.98 28.36 -6.45
N THR A 124 -20.91 28.45 -7.77
CA THR A 124 -21.67 27.59 -8.68
C THR A 124 -20.78 26.61 -9.43
N GLN A 125 -19.47 26.88 -9.53
CA GLN A 125 -18.56 26.07 -10.31
C GLN A 125 -17.11 26.14 -9.82
N ILE A 126 -16.41 24.99 -9.88
CA ILE A 126 -14.95 24.90 -9.88
C ILE A 126 -14.54 24.44 -11.28
N SER A 127 -13.78 25.25 -12.02
CA SER A 127 -13.43 24.94 -13.43
C SER A 127 -12.25 25.80 -13.92
N CYS A 128 -11.80 25.60 -15.15
CA CYS A 128 -10.87 26.51 -15.81
C CYS A 128 -11.41 26.92 -17.20
N PRO A 129 -12.43 27.80 -17.27
CA PRO A 129 -13.00 28.21 -18.55
C PRO A 129 -11.93 28.88 -19.42
N GLY A 130 -11.77 28.46 -20.67
CA GLY A 130 -10.74 29.01 -21.58
C GLY A 130 -9.33 28.42 -21.42
N GLY A 131 -9.09 27.62 -20.38
CA GLY A 131 -7.84 26.85 -20.23
C GLY A 131 -8.03 25.38 -20.62
N SER A 132 -6.92 24.69 -20.87
CA SER A 132 -6.87 23.26 -21.21
C SER A 132 -6.36 22.37 -20.07
N GLY A 133 -5.99 22.97 -18.93
CA GLY A 133 -5.45 22.27 -17.76
C GLY A 133 -6.52 21.72 -16.82
N TRP A 134 -6.14 20.73 -16.02
CA TRP A 134 -7.01 20.04 -15.06
C TRP A 134 -6.72 20.44 -13.59
N ASP A 135 -5.95 21.50 -13.37
CA ASP A 135 -5.51 21.92 -12.03
C ASP A 135 -6.68 22.31 -11.11
N TYR A 136 -7.81 22.73 -11.67
CA TYR A 136 -9.03 23.01 -10.90
C TYR A 136 -9.59 21.78 -10.19
N VAL A 137 -9.33 20.57 -10.70
CA VAL A 137 -9.74 19.32 -10.05
C VAL A 137 -8.90 19.10 -8.78
N LEU A 138 -7.59 19.43 -8.81
CA LEU A 138 -6.74 19.42 -7.61
C LEU A 138 -7.29 20.35 -6.53
N MET A 139 -7.75 21.54 -6.91
CA MET A 139 -8.39 22.47 -5.97
C MET A 139 -9.67 21.87 -5.37
N ALA A 140 -10.50 21.21 -6.16
CA ALA A 140 -11.70 20.55 -5.65
C ALA A 140 -11.36 19.43 -4.65
N GLY A 141 -10.30 18.65 -4.89
CA GLY A 141 -9.81 17.65 -3.94
C GLY A 141 -9.24 18.27 -2.66
N ILE A 142 -8.25 19.16 -2.80
CA ILE A 142 -7.53 19.78 -1.67
C ILE A 142 -8.51 20.59 -0.81
N GLN A 143 -9.17 21.60 -1.38
CA GLN A 143 -10.06 22.46 -0.60
C GLN A 143 -11.37 21.73 -0.24
N GLY A 144 -11.75 20.67 -0.97
CA GLY A 144 -12.93 19.87 -0.66
C GLY A 144 -12.87 19.23 0.72
N TYR A 145 -11.81 18.47 1.03
CA TYR A 145 -11.70 17.84 2.35
C TYR A 145 -11.47 18.88 3.46
N GLN A 146 -10.72 19.95 3.17
CA GLN A 146 -10.42 21.00 4.14
C GLN A 146 -11.68 21.77 4.54
N PHE A 147 -12.48 22.18 3.56
CA PHE A 147 -13.70 22.95 3.81
C PHE A 147 -14.79 22.06 4.43
N ALA A 148 -14.84 20.77 4.08
CA ALA A 148 -15.67 19.80 4.76
C ALA A 148 -15.31 19.66 6.24
N ASN A 149 -14.01 19.63 6.58
CA ASN A 149 -13.55 19.63 7.98
C ASN A 149 -14.01 20.89 8.73
N ALA A 150 -13.93 22.08 8.13
CA ALA A 150 -14.46 23.29 8.76
C ALA A 150 -15.99 23.17 9.00
N GLY A 151 -16.75 22.72 8.00
CA GLY A 151 -18.20 22.53 8.12
C GLY A 151 -18.60 21.51 9.18
N GLU A 152 -17.85 20.42 9.30
CA GLU A 152 -18.07 19.38 10.30
C GLU A 152 -17.85 19.88 11.72
N ILE A 153 -16.80 20.68 11.95
CA ILE A 153 -16.56 21.31 13.25
C ILE A 153 -17.75 22.19 13.63
N MET A 154 -18.28 22.95 12.67
CA MET A 154 -19.36 23.92 12.85
C MET A 154 -20.77 23.31 12.87
N ARG A 155 -20.95 22.02 12.56
CA ARG A 155 -22.25 21.33 12.42
C ARG A 155 -23.23 21.63 13.56
N ASN A 156 -22.73 21.69 14.79
CA ASN A 156 -23.54 21.86 16.01
C ASN A 156 -23.51 23.30 16.57
N TYR A 157 -22.94 24.26 15.85
CA TYR A 157 -22.93 25.65 16.30
C TYR A 157 -24.30 26.30 16.04
N SER A 158 -24.90 26.88 17.07
CA SER A 158 -26.25 27.46 17.00
C SER A 158 -26.39 28.65 16.04
N GLY A 159 -25.30 29.34 15.71
CA GLY A 159 -25.30 30.43 14.73
C GLY A 159 -25.33 29.95 13.27
N LEU A 160 -25.12 28.65 13.03
CA LEU A 160 -25.30 28.03 11.72
C LEU A 160 -26.71 27.45 11.63
N SER A 161 -27.59 28.15 10.91
CA SER A 161 -28.97 27.68 10.72
C SER A 161 -29.01 26.37 9.93
N ALA A 162 -30.00 25.52 10.19
CA ALA A 162 -30.19 24.28 9.43
C ALA A 162 -30.26 24.52 7.92
N THR A 163 -30.97 25.57 7.48
CA THR A 163 -31.06 25.96 6.06
C THR A 163 -29.69 26.28 5.46
N ASN A 164 -28.87 27.04 6.18
CA ASN A 164 -27.54 27.41 5.70
C ASN A 164 -26.58 26.22 5.71
N PHE A 165 -26.70 25.33 6.70
CA PHE A 165 -25.92 24.09 6.71
C PHE A 165 -26.30 23.18 5.54
N THR A 166 -27.59 23.02 5.25
CA THR A 166 -28.05 22.28 4.06
C THR A 166 -27.54 22.92 2.76
N ALA A 167 -27.51 24.25 2.66
CA ALA A 167 -26.94 24.95 1.51
C ALA A 167 -25.43 24.67 1.37
N PHE A 168 -24.70 24.64 2.48
CA PHE A 168 -23.28 24.29 2.52
C PHE A 168 -23.05 22.84 2.08
N GLN A 169 -23.77 21.87 2.65
CA GLN A 169 -23.72 20.46 2.24
C GLN A 169 -24.06 20.28 0.76
N LYS A 170 -25.04 21.04 0.24
CA LYS A 170 -25.36 21.05 -1.19
C LYS A 170 -24.19 21.53 -2.02
N MET A 171 -23.54 22.66 -1.68
CA MET A 171 -22.35 23.13 -2.39
C MET A 171 -21.24 22.05 -2.39
N MET A 172 -20.98 21.41 -1.24
CA MET A 172 -19.97 20.35 -1.15
C MET A 172 -20.32 19.15 -2.06
N SER A 173 -21.57 18.71 -2.06
CA SER A 173 -22.01 17.56 -2.86
C SER A 173 -22.20 17.85 -4.35
N THR A 174 -22.51 19.09 -4.76
CA THR A 174 -22.82 19.40 -6.17
C THR A 174 -21.75 20.20 -6.89
N VAL A 175 -20.81 20.83 -6.17
CA VAL A 175 -19.72 21.61 -6.79
C VAL A 175 -18.36 20.96 -6.56
N PHE A 176 -18.09 20.45 -5.35
CA PHE A 176 -16.80 19.80 -5.05
C PHE A 176 -16.78 18.34 -5.47
N TYR A 177 -17.76 17.54 -5.04
CA TYR A 177 -17.77 16.08 -5.27
C TYR A 177 -17.78 15.59 -6.73
N PRO A 178 -18.41 16.28 -7.71
CA PRO A 178 -18.42 15.81 -9.08
C PRO A 178 -17.01 15.53 -9.63
N TRP A 179 -16.01 16.28 -9.21
CA TRP A 179 -14.63 16.14 -9.66
C TRP A 179 -13.95 14.85 -9.17
N PRO A 180 -13.92 14.53 -7.86
CA PRO A 180 -13.59 13.19 -7.38
C PRO A 180 -14.35 12.08 -8.10
N SER A 181 -15.64 12.25 -8.37
CA SER A 181 -16.47 11.18 -8.97
C SER A 181 -16.32 10.99 -10.48
N GLN A 182 -15.94 12.03 -11.24
CA GLN A 182 -15.88 12.00 -12.72
C GLN A 182 -14.50 11.63 -13.26
N GLY A 183 -13.45 11.71 -12.44
CA GLY A 183 -12.08 11.41 -12.87
C GLY A 183 -11.31 10.47 -11.95
N TRP A 184 -11.68 10.33 -10.67
CA TRP A 184 -10.80 9.70 -9.66
C TRP A 184 -11.43 8.55 -8.89
N LEU A 185 -12.76 8.41 -8.85
CA LEU A 185 -13.44 7.40 -8.06
C LEU A 185 -14.63 6.79 -8.83
N PRO A 186 -14.68 5.48 -9.14
CA PRO A 186 -13.52 4.60 -9.24
C PRO A 186 -12.66 4.98 -10.45
N ASN A 187 -11.41 5.34 -10.21
CA ASN A 187 -10.43 5.44 -11.28
C ASN A 187 -9.82 4.06 -11.50
N THR A 188 -10.15 3.39 -12.60
CA THR A 188 -9.52 2.11 -12.94
C THR A 188 -8.28 2.30 -13.80
N ASP A 189 -7.89 3.55 -14.08
CA ASP A 189 -6.71 3.89 -14.88
C ASP A 189 -5.55 4.31 -13.96
N LEU A 190 -4.35 3.83 -14.27
CA LEU A 190 -3.12 4.19 -13.56
C LEU A 190 -2.47 5.47 -14.11
N SER A 191 -3.15 6.19 -15.03
CA SER A 191 -2.65 7.34 -15.79
C SER A 191 -2.33 8.61 -15.01
N VAL A 192 -2.62 8.68 -13.71
CA VAL A 192 -2.38 9.86 -12.87
C VAL A 192 -1.50 9.52 -11.66
N TYR A 193 -0.71 10.49 -11.21
CA TYR A 193 0.12 10.35 -10.00
C TYR A 193 -0.74 10.08 -8.75
N SER A 194 -0.22 9.26 -7.82
CA SER A 194 -0.94 8.82 -6.61
C SER A 194 -1.50 9.99 -5.78
N SER A 195 -0.79 11.12 -5.74
CA SER A 195 -1.26 12.30 -5.01
C SER A 195 -2.61 12.81 -5.50
N TRP A 196 -2.92 12.64 -6.78
CA TRP A 196 -4.20 13.07 -7.38
C TRP A 196 -5.36 12.21 -6.89
N ASP A 197 -5.21 10.88 -6.95
CA ASP A 197 -6.24 9.95 -6.48
C ASP A 197 -6.44 10.08 -4.95
N LEU A 198 -5.37 10.21 -4.18
CA LEU A 198 -5.44 10.41 -2.72
C LEU A 198 -6.24 11.68 -2.35
N LEU A 199 -6.14 12.76 -3.15
CA LEU A 199 -6.96 13.95 -2.95
C LEU A 199 -8.45 13.66 -3.21
N GLY A 200 -8.74 12.90 -4.26
CA GLY A 200 -10.09 12.41 -4.55
C GLY A 200 -10.67 11.59 -3.40
N ILE A 201 -9.90 10.64 -2.88
CA ILE A 201 -10.31 9.78 -1.74
C ILE A 201 -10.55 10.63 -0.49
N ALA A 202 -9.60 11.50 -0.12
CA ALA A 202 -9.72 12.36 1.06
C ALA A 202 -10.98 13.24 1.00
N ALA A 203 -11.21 13.90 -0.14
CA ALA A 203 -12.38 14.75 -0.38
C ALA A 203 -13.69 13.96 -0.42
N GLY A 204 -13.72 12.84 -1.14
CA GLY A 204 -14.87 11.96 -1.24
C GLY A 204 -15.31 11.46 0.14
N MET A 205 -14.38 10.92 0.94
CA MET A 205 -14.68 10.52 2.31
C MET A 205 -15.19 11.68 3.16
N ALA A 206 -14.54 12.84 3.07
CA ALA A 206 -14.90 13.99 3.90
C ALA A 206 -16.30 14.54 3.56
N ILE A 207 -16.63 14.63 2.27
CA ILE A 207 -17.94 15.07 1.78
C ILE A 207 -19.00 14.01 2.10
N GLY A 208 -18.69 12.72 1.96
CA GLY A 208 -19.58 11.62 2.31
C GLY A 208 -20.02 11.67 3.77
N ILE A 209 -19.06 11.82 4.69
CA ILE A 209 -19.33 11.98 6.12
C ILE A 209 -20.10 13.30 6.36
N LEU A 210 -19.62 14.45 5.86
CA LEU A 210 -20.29 15.74 6.08
C LEU A 210 -21.76 15.73 5.63
N CYS A 211 -22.06 15.10 4.50
CA CYS A 211 -23.39 15.08 3.89
C CYS A 211 -24.23 13.88 4.30
N ASP A 212 -23.79 13.07 5.26
CA ASP A 212 -24.47 11.84 5.67
C ASP A 212 -24.75 10.88 4.48
N ASN A 213 -23.82 10.83 3.51
CA ASN A 213 -23.96 10.11 2.26
C ASN A 213 -23.01 8.90 2.19
N GLN A 214 -23.55 7.73 2.55
CA GLN A 214 -22.82 6.46 2.57
C GLN A 214 -22.31 6.05 1.18
N THR A 215 -23.04 6.36 0.11
CA THR A 215 -22.63 5.99 -1.26
C THR A 215 -21.33 6.68 -1.65
N ILE A 216 -21.24 8.00 -1.39
CA ILE A 216 -20.04 8.78 -1.64
C ILE A 216 -18.85 8.25 -0.82
N PHE A 217 -19.07 7.99 0.46
CA PHE A 217 -18.04 7.44 1.34
C PHE A 217 -17.55 6.06 0.88
N ASN A 218 -18.47 5.16 0.56
CA ASN A 218 -18.16 3.80 0.09
C ASN A 218 -17.38 3.83 -1.22
N GLN A 219 -17.74 4.73 -2.15
CA GLN A 219 -17.03 4.90 -3.40
C GLN A 219 -15.57 5.34 -3.15
N ALA A 220 -15.36 6.30 -2.25
CA ALA A 220 -14.01 6.76 -1.88
C ALA A 220 -13.18 5.66 -1.20
N ILE A 221 -13.71 4.99 -0.17
CA ILE A 221 -12.94 3.99 0.57
C ILE A 221 -12.66 2.71 -0.25
N SER A 222 -13.55 2.38 -1.20
CA SER A 222 -13.34 1.27 -2.12
C SER A 222 -12.11 1.46 -3.01
N ASN A 223 -11.78 2.70 -3.39
CA ASN A 223 -10.57 2.96 -4.18
C ASN A 223 -9.30 2.64 -3.39
N PHE A 224 -9.31 2.94 -2.09
CA PHE A 224 -8.19 2.62 -1.20
C PHE A 224 -8.02 1.10 -1.02
N TYR A 225 -9.11 0.35 -0.81
CA TYR A 225 -9.08 -1.09 -0.54
C TYR A 225 -8.86 -1.97 -1.78
N PHE A 226 -9.50 -1.65 -2.89
CA PHE A 226 -9.50 -2.48 -4.10
C PHE A 226 -8.46 -2.05 -5.13
N ASP A 227 -7.53 -1.18 -4.72
CA ASP A 227 -6.45 -0.67 -5.56
C ASP A 227 -6.93 -0.05 -6.89
N TYR A 228 -8.05 0.68 -6.86
CA TYR A 228 -8.48 1.46 -8.02
C TYR A 228 -7.60 2.71 -8.12
N GLY A 229 -6.84 2.80 -9.21
CA GLY A 229 -5.93 3.91 -9.50
C GLY A 229 -4.64 3.84 -8.68
N ASN A 230 -3.80 4.86 -8.80
CA ASN A 230 -2.56 4.97 -8.01
C ASN A 230 -2.80 5.44 -6.57
N GLY A 231 -4.03 5.81 -6.20
CA GLY A 231 -4.44 6.11 -4.81
C GLY A 231 -4.76 4.88 -3.97
N GLY A 232 -4.93 3.72 -4.59
CA GLY A 232 -4.97 2.41 -3.93
C GLY A 232 -3.73 2.16 -3.10
N ILE A 233 -3.85 1.64 -1.87
CA ILE A 233 -2.71 1.61 -0.95
C ILE A 233 -1.52 0.78 -1.46
N HIS A 234 -1.77 -0.26 -2.26
CA HIS A 234 -0.69 -1.09 -2.80
C HIS A 234 -0.05 -0.50 -4.06
N ASN A 235 -0.80 0.30 -4.81
CA ASN A 235 -0.28 1.04 -5.96
C ASN A 235 0.47 2.31 -5.49
N MET A 236 -0.03 2.94 -4.43
CA MET A 236 0.60 4.06 -3.76
C MET A 236 1.93 3.63 -3.10
N VAL A 237 1.96 2.47 -2.42
CA VAL A 237 3.16 1.90 -1.79
C VAL A 237 3.64 0.68 -2.59
N TYR A 238 4.28 0.99 -3.71
CA TYR A 238 4.66 0.05 -4.76
C TYR A 238 5.54 -1.10 -4.27
N TYR A 239 6.43 -0.83 -3.32
CA TYR A 239 7.38 -1.83 -2.83
C TYR A 239 7.64 -1.65 -1.34
N VAL A 240 7.70 -2.74 -0.60
CA VAL A 240 8.07 -2.73 0.82
C VAL A 240 9.40 -3.47 0.96
N HIS A 241 10.45 -2.70 1.27
CA HIS A 241 11.81 -3.20 1.48
C HIS A 241 11.94 -3.82 2.89
N PRO A 242 12.98 -4.66 3.11
CA PRO A 242 13.29 -5.19 4.44
C PRO A 242 13.31 -4.11 5.53
N GLY A 243 12.78 -4.45 6.71
CA GLY A 243 12.55 -3.51 7.81
C GLY A 243 11.32 -2.62 7.64
N TYR A 244 10.42 -3.02 6.74
CA TYR A 244 9.17 -2.34 6.41
C TYR A 244 9.33 -0.89 5.97
N LEU A 245 10.30 -0.65 5.09
CA LEU A 245 10.47 0.64 4.43
C LEU A 245 9.67 0.62 3.11
N GLY A 246 8.53 1.32 3.08
CA GLY A 246 7.58 1.35 1.96
C GLY A 246 7.91 2.43 0.93
N GLN A 247 8.45 2.05 -0.21
CA GLN A 247 8.66 2.94 -1.35
C GLN A 247 7.31 3.33 -1.96
N THR A 248 7.11 4.64 -2.12
CA THR A 248 5.89 5.20 -2.70
C THR A 248 6.00 5.36 -4.22
N GLN A 249 4.87 5.44 -4.90
CA GLN A 249 4.76 5.72 -6.33
C GLN A 249 5.36 7.09 -6.72
N GLU A 250 5.40 8.08 -5.83
CA GLU A 250 6.00 9.41 -6.09
C GLU A 250 7.52 9.44 -5.85
N SER A 251 8.12 8.36 -5.34
CA SER A 251 9.51 8.39 -4.84
C SER A 251 10.55 8.75 -5.90
N GLY A 252 10.31 8.39 -7.17
CA GLY A 252 11.18 8.73 -8.30
C GLY A 252 10.93 10.11 -8.92
N ARG A 253 9.83 10.78 -8.56
CA ARG A 253 9.43 12.08 -9.12
C ARG A 253 10.09 13.26 -8.38
N ASP A 254 9.57 13.59 -7.19
CA ASP A 254 10.10 14.63 -6.31
C ASP A 254 9.55 14.49 -4.88
N GLN A 255 10.29 15.03 -3.91
CA GLN A 255 9.93 14.88 -2.50
C GLN A 255 8.81 15.82 -2.04
N GLY A 256 8.50 16.87 -2.80
CA GLY A 256 7.39 17.77 -2.50
C GLY A 256 6.03 17.07 -2.66
N HIS A 257 5.89 16.25 -3.70
CA HIS A 257 4.71 15.41 -3.92
C HIS A 257 4.76 14.14 -3.07
N ASN A 258 5.93 13.55 -2.89
CA ASN A 258 6.07 12.36 -2.04
C ASN A 258 5.60 12.63 -0.59
N THR A 259 6.03 13.75 -0.01
CA THR A 259 5.57 14.17 1.33
C THR A 259 4.10 14.61 1.35
N LEU A 260 3.56 15.13 0.23
CA LEU A 260 2.12 15.38 0.10
C LEU A 260 1.32 14.08 0.19
N SER A 261 1.74 13.02 -0.50
CA SER A 261 1.06 11.73 -0.43
C SER A 261 1.03 11.17 0.99
N ILE A 262 2.10 11.35 1.79
CA ILE A 262 2.10 11.00 3.22
C ILE A 262 1.07 11.83 4.00
N ALA A 263 0.98 13.13 3.76
CA ALA A 263 -0.01 14.00 4.40
C ALA A 263 -1.44 13.51 4.15
N LEU A 264 -1.74 13.13 2.91
CA LEU A 264 -3.05 12.67 2.47
C LEU A 264 -3.39 11.28 3.01
N LEU A 265 -2.44 10.34 3.03
CA LEU A 265 -2.63 9.04 3.68
C LEU A 265 -3.03 9.20 5.13
N GLY A 266 -2.38 10.10 5.87
CA GLY A 266 -2.77 10.41 7.24
C GLY A 266 -4.19 10.95 7.34
N VAL A 267 -4.60 11.84 6.42
CA VAL A 267 -5.97 12.41 6.39
C VAL A 267 -7.01 11.33 6.15
N ILE A 268 -6.80 10.49 5.14
CA ILE A 268 -7.66 9.36 4.78
C ILE A 268 -7.80 8.40 5.97
N ALA A 269 -6.67 8.02 6.58
CA ALA A 269 -6.66 7.07 7.67
C ALA A 269 -7.32 7.59 8.93
N GLU A 270 -7.13 8.88 9.28
CA GLU A 270 -7.77 9.44 10.47
C GLU A 270 -9.27 9.65 10.27
N GLN A 271 -9.71 10.07 9.07
CA GLN A 271 -11.13 10.13 8.72
C GLN A 271 -11.79 8.76 8.83
N ALA A 272 -11.13 7.69 8.35
CA ALA A 272 -11.63 6.32 8.50
C ALA A 272 -11.64 5.87 9.97
N TRP A 273 -10.56 6.16 10.71
CA TRP A 273 -10.42 5.77 12.11
C TRP A 273 -11.54 6.33 12.98
N ASN A 274 -11.90 7.59 12.77
CA ASN A 274 -12.99 8.25 13.50
C ASN A 274 -14.38 7.71 13.14
N GLN A 275 -14.48 6.93 12.06
CA GLN A 275 -15.67 6.14 11.69
C GLN A 275 -15.55 4.65 12.08
N GLY A 276 -14.52 4.28 12.85
CA GLY A 276 -14.31 2.91 13.31
C GLY A 276 -13.65 1.97 12.30
N ILE A 277 -13.03 2.51 11.24
CA ILE A 277 -12.35 1.73 10.19
C ILE A 277 -10.84 1.92 10.32
N ASP A 278 -10.11 0.82 10.58
CA ASP A 278 -8.67 0.85 10.78
C ASP A 278 -7.88 0.75 9.46
N LEU A 279 -7.73 1.89 8.77
CA LEU A 279 -6.83 1.99 7.60
C LEU A 279 -5.36 2.13 7.98
N TYR A 280 -5.05 2.51 9.23
CA TYR A 280 -3.67 2.61 9.69
C TYR A 280 -3.03 1.21 9.84
N GLY A 281 -3.77 0.23 10.36
CA GLY A 281 -3.34 -1.16 10.49
C GLY A 281 -3.42 -1.98 9.20
N TYR A 282 -4.20 -1.52 8.21
CA TYR A 282 -4.45 -2.25 6.96
C TYR A 282 -3.17 -2.56 6.17
N SER A 283 -3.14 -3.72 5.51
CA SER A 283 -2.01 -4.23 4.73
C SER A 283 -0.70 -4.25 5.52
N ASN A 284 -0.75 -4.73 6.77
CA ASN A 284 0.38 -4.80 7.69
C ASN A 284 1.04 -3.42 7.93
N ASN A 285 0.25 -2.42 8.33
CA ASN A 285 0.69 -1.05 8.59
C ASN A 285 1.36 -0.36 7.38
N ARG A 286 0.81 -0.53 6.18
CA ARG A 286 1.45 -0.03 4.95
C ARG A 286 1.59 1.50 4.91
N ILE A 287 0.70 2.23 5.57
CA ILE A 287 0.82 3.69 5.76
C ILE A 287 2.05 4.04 6.59
N LEU A 288 2.33 3.30 7.67
CA LEU A 288 3.56 3.49 8.45
C LEU A 288 4.80 3.18 7.61
N ALA A 289 4.76 2.12 6.79
CA ALA A 289 5.87 1.77 5.91
C ALA A 289 6.22 2.93 4.98
N ALA A 290 5.21 3.54 4.35
CA ALA A 290 5.37 4.72 3.51
C ALA A 290 5.92 5.92 4.29
N ALA A 291 5.34 6.24 5.44
CA ALA A 291 5.75 7.36 6.27
C ALA A 291 7.22 7.24 6.70
N GLU A 292 7.65 6.05 7.14
CA GLU A 292 9.02 5.79 7.58
C GLU A 292 10.03 5.88 6.43
N TYR A 293 9.69 5.34 5.26
CA TYR A 293 10.54 5.42 4.06
C TYR A 293 10.73 6.88 3.60
N VAL A 294 9.63 7.61 3.44
CA VAL A 294 9.66 9.00 2.95
C VAL A 294 10.32 9.92 3.98
N ALA A 295 10.04 9.72 5.27
CA ALA A 295 10.71 10.45 6.34
C ALA A 295 12.21 10.21 6.31
N ARG A 296 12.65 8.94 6.25
CA ARG A 296 14.08 8.58 6.21
C ARG A 296 14.78 9.29 5.05
N GLY A 297 14.26 9.18 3.82
CA GLY A 297 14.85 9.82 2.64
C GLY A 297 14.90 11.34 2.69
N ASN A 298 14.10 12.00 3.55
CA ASN A 298 14.09 13.46 3.71
C ASN A 298 14.81 13.96 4.98
N LEU A 299 15.45 13.07 5.73
CA LEU A 299 16.23 13.40 6.92
C LEU A 299 17.73 13.45 6.61
N ILE A 300 18.41 14.38 7.28
CA ILE A 300 19.87 14.49 7.24
C ILE A 300 20.46 13.45 8.20
N GLN A 301 21.33 12.60 7.69
CA GLN A 301 22.10 11.64 8.48
C GLN A 301 23.29 12.31 9.16
N ASN A 302 24.06 13.12 8.42
CA ASN A 302 25.22 13.82 8.93
C ASN A 302 25.57 15.02 8.05
N GLY A 303 25.86 16.18 8.64
CA GLY A 303 26.22 17.40 7.91
C GLY A 303 25.12 17.84 6.93
N SER A 304 25.38 17.71 5.63
CA SER A 304 24.41 17.96 4.56
C SER A 304 23.98 16.69 3.83
N THR A 305 24.41 15.52 4.29
CA THR A 305 24.14 14.22 3.67
C THR A 305 22.81 13.67 4.18
N TYR A 306 21.88 13.44 3.27
CA TYR A 306 20.60 12.77 3.54
C TYR A 306 20.80 11.26 3.70
N TYR A 307 19.91 10.60 4.47
CA TYR A 307 19.89 9.14 4.50
C TYR A 307 19.62 8.57 3.10
N SER A 308 20.32 7.50 2.74
CA SER A 308 19.93 6.69 1.61
C SER A 308 18.72 5.83 1.95
N VAL A 309 17.87 5.58 0.97
CA VAL A 309 16.78 4.61 1.03
C VAL A 309 16.96 3.58 -0.09
N PRO A 310 16.64 2.30 0.16
CA PRO A 310 16.65 1.31 -0.92
C PRO A 310 15.62 1.72 -1.98
N PHE A 311 15.92 1.52 -3.25
CA PHE A 311 15.01 1.89 -4.34
C PHE A 311 14.83 0.74 -5.31
N GLN A 312 13.59 0.48 -5.64
CA GLN A 312 13.15 -0.50 -6.60
C GLN A 312 12.72 0.21 -7.89
N PRO A 313 13.43 0.08 -9.03
CA PRO A 313 12.99 0.68 -10.29
C PRO A 313 11.60 0.21 -10.72
N TYR A 314 10.80 1.13 -11.27
CA TYR A 314 9.43 0.87 -11.71
C TYR A 314 9.03 1.79 -12.86
N MET A 315 8.05 1.34 -13.66
CA MET A 315 7.36 2.20 -14.61
C MET A 315 6.15 2.83 -13.96
N VAL A 316 6.13 4.17 -13.96
CA VAL A 316 4.96 4.97 -13.64
C VAL A 316 4.19 5.18 -14.93
N ASN A 317 3.01 4.58 -15.04
CA ASN A 317 2.15 4.79 -16.20
C ASN A 317 1.41 6.13 -16.10
N VAL A 318 2.07 7.28 -16.27
CA VAL A 318 1.39 8.60 -16.25
C VAL A 318 1.06 9.10 -17.65
N TRP A 319 -0.10 9.72 -17.84
CA TRP A 319 -0.47 10.29 -19.12
C TRP A 319 0.46 11.46 -19.50
N PRO A 320 0.91 11.58 -20.77
CA PRO A 320 0.63 10.71 -21.92
C PRO A 320 1.66 9.57 -22.12
N ASN A 321 2.70 9.46 -21.29
CA ASN A 321 3.81 8.52 -21.46
C ASN A 321 4.21 7.83 -20.15
N GLY A 322 4.43 6.52 -20.18
CA GLY A 322 5.07 5.82 -19.08
C GLY A 322 6.47 6.39 -18.77
N ILE A 323 6.73 6.72 -17.51
CA ILE A 323 8.02 7.21 -17.01
C ILE A 323 8.72 6.04 -16.31
N TYR A 324 9.99 5.79 -16.68
CA TYR A 324 10.82 4.82 -15.99
C TYR A 324 11.60 5.50 -14.87
N ASP A 325 11.19 5.26 -13.62
CA ASP A 325 11.88 5.77 -12.45
C ASP A 325 12.95 4.76 -12.01
N SER A 326 14.21 5.19 -12.02
CA SER A 326 15.38 4.35 -11.75
C SER A 326 16.04 4.61 -10.39
N GLY A 327 15.62 5.63 -9.66
CA GLY A 327 16.19 5.98 -8.36
C GLY A 327 15.31 6.95 -7.57
N PHE A 328 15.62 7.08 -6.28
CA PHE A 328 14.97 8.06 -5.40
C PHE A 328 15.35 9.48 -5.81
N SER A 329 14.35 10.32 -6.08
CA SER A 329 14.57 11.70 -6.53
C SER A 329 15.04 12.60 -5.39
N THR A 330 16.07 13.41 -5.65
CA THR A 330 16.53 14.45 -4.73
C THR A 330 15.85 15.81 -4.98
N ALA A 331 14.94 15.89 -5.96
CA ALA A 331 14.20 17.12 -6.22
C ALA A 331 13.32 17.47 -5.01
N ALA A 332 13.37 18.73 -4.56
CA ALA A 332 12.66 19.24 -3.39
C ALA A 332 12.92 18.46 -2.07
N ILE A 333 14.04 17.72 -1.97
CA ILE A 333 14.39 16.96 -0.76
C ILE A 333 14.48 17.86 0.48
N GLY A 334 13.93 17.39 1.59
CA GLY A 334 13.90 18.11 2.85
C GLY A 334 12.85 19.22 2.94
N ASN A 335 11.97 19.38 1.94
CA ASN A 335 10.80 20.26 2.02
C ASN A 335 9.94 19.91 3.25
N LEU A 336 9.55 20.94 4.01
CA LEU A 336 8.82 20.76 5.26
C LEU A 336 7.32 20.94 5.04
N ARG A 337 6.52 19.94 5.44
CA ARG A 337 5.05 19.97 5.45
C ARG A 337 4.51 19.70 6.87
N PRO A 338 3.45 20.40 7.31
CA PRO A 338 2.84 20.22 8.63
C PRO A 338 1.92 18.99 8.65
N SER A 339 2.49 17.79 8.52
CA SER A 339 1.71 16.56 8.28
C SER A 339 2.22 15.29 8.93
N TRP A 340 3.12 15.41 9.92
CA TRP A 340 3.81 14.26 10.53
C TRP A 340 3.26 13.89 11.91
N ALA A 341 2.70 14.85 12.66
CA ALA A 341 2.31 14.59 14.04
C ALA A 341 1.08 13.68 14.12
N LYS A 342 0.17 13.75 13.15
CA LYS A 342 -0.99 12.85 13.05
C LYS A 342 -0.57 11.38 12.98
N ILE A 343 0.30 11.07 12.02
CA ILE A 343 0.81 9.71 11.79
C ILE A 343 1.62 9.24 12.99
N TYR A 344 2.56 10.06 13.49
CA TYR A 344 3.38 9.71 14.65
C TYR A 344 2.52 9.40 15.88
N ASN A 345 1.57 10.27 16.23
CA ASN A 345 0.76 10.10 17.43
C ASN A 345 -0.27 8.98 17.30
N HIS A 346 -0.69 8.64 16.08
CA HIS A 346 -1.42 7.40 15.86
C HIS A 346 -0.53 6.19 16.19
N TYR A 347 0.57 6.00 15.46
CA TYR A 347 1.37 4.77 15.62
C TYR A 347 2.04 4.67 16.99
N VAL A 348 2.67 5.73 17.47
CA VAL A 348 3.46 5.70 18.71
C VAL A 348 2.59 5.89 19.94
N ASN A 349 1.76 6.93 19.96
CA ASN A 349 1.04 7.36 21.17
C ASN A 349 -0.41 6.87 21.25
N ARG A 350 -0.92 6.14 20.24
CA ARG A 350 -2.24 5.49 20.29
C ARG A 350 -2.12 3.98 20.32
N ILE A 351 -1.26 3.37 19.48
CA ILE A 351 -1.16 1.91 19.36
C ILE A 351 0.21 1.31 19.76
N GLY A 352 1.21 2.14 20.03
CA GLY A 352 2.49 1.72 20.61
C GLY A 352 3.50 1.07 19.65
N LEU A 353 3.39 1.33 18.35
CA LEU A 353 4.41 0.96 17.37
C LEU A 353 5.48 2.06 17.26
N SER A 354 6.72 1.66 16.98
CA SER A 354 7.83 2.60 16.72
C SER A 354 7.67 3.31 15.38
N ALA A 355 7.96 4.60 15.33
CA ALA A 355 8.06 5.38 14.08
C ALA A 355 9.24 6.38 14.16
N PRO A 356 10.49 5.88 14.26
CA PRO A 356 11.67 6.71 14.56
C PRO A 356 11.92 7.82 13.53
N TYR A 357 11.76 7.55 12.23
CA TYR A 357 12.01 8.55 11.19
C TYR A 357 10.85 9.54 11.08
N THR A 358 9.62 9.04 11.15
CA THR A 358 8.40 9.88 11.21
C THR A 358 8.46 10.84 12.41
N GLY A 359 8.92 10.36 13.57
CA GLY A 359 9.11 11.17 14.78
C GLY A 359 10.18 12.24 14.62
N GLN A 360 11.29 11.94 13.94
CA GLN A 360 12.31 12.94 13.61
C GLN A 360 11.76 14.03 12.67
N MET A 361 10.98 13.66 11.66
CA MET A 361 10.32 14.64 10.78
C MET A 361 9.28 15.47 11.54
N MET A 362 8.48 14.86 12.41
CA MET A 362 7.56 15.57 13.30
C MET A 362 8.32 16.61 14.14
N ASN A 363 9.41 16.22 14.80
CA ASN A 363 10.21 17.13 15.62
C ASN A 363 10.87 18.26 14.80
N LYS A 364 11.23 17.99 13.54
CA LYS A 364 11.79 19.01 12.63
C LYS A 364 10.77 20.08 12.23
N VAL A 365 9.49 19.73 12.19
CA VAL A 365 8.40 20.64 11.79
C VAL A 365 7.70 21.27 13.00
N ALA A 366 7.80 20.66 14.19
CA ALA A 366 7.14 21.13 15.40
C ALA A 366 7.82 22.39 16.02
N PRO A 367 7.04 23.32 16.62
CA PRO A 367 5.59 23.41 16.54
C PRO A 367 5.16 23.85 15.13
N ASP A 368 4.23 23.10 14.54
CA ASP A 368 3.77 23.37 13.18
C ASP A 368 2.59 24.36 13.16
N GLY A 369 2.45 25.04 12.03
CA GLY A 369 1.32 25.91 11.70
C GLY A 369 0.43 25.32 10.60
N GLY A 370 -0.32 26.15 9.89
CA GLY A 370 -1.15 25.71 8.75
C GLY A 370 -1.13 26.70 7.59
N GLY A 371 -2.23 26.79 6.85
CA GLY A 371 -2.40 27.81 5.80
C GLY A 371 -1.99 29.19 6.31
N GLY A 372 -1.18 29.89 5.53
CA GLY A 372 -0.59 31.19 5.90
C GLY A 372 0.76 31.11 6.64
N ASN A 373 1.22 29.91 7.03
CA ASN A 373 2.53 29.71 7.68
C ASN A 373 3.58 29.04 6.78
N TYR A 374 3.19 28.42 5.66
CA TYR A 374 4.08 27.65 4.76
C TYR A 374 4.22 28.28 3.36
N GLY A 375 4.15 29.61 3.29
CA GLY A 375 4.25 30.38 2.04
C GLY A 375 2.90 30.84 1.49
N SER A 376 2.95 31.71 0.48
CA SER A 376 1.75 32.32 -0.13
C SER A 376 1.28 31.63 -1.41
N ASN A 377 1.96 30.57 -1.86
CA ASN A 377 1.55 29.79 -3.02
C ASN A 377 0.60 28.66 -2.59
N SER A 378 0.00 27.95 -3.55
CA SER A 378 -0.93 26.85 -3.27
C SER A 378 -0.32 25.78 -2.37
N GLY A 379 0.99 25.54 -2.47
CA GLY A 379 1.71 24.52 -1.72
C GLY A 379 1.60 24.69 -0.20
N GLY A 380 1.53 25.93 0.28
CA GLY A 380 1.31 26.25 1.69
C GLY A 380 -0.12 26.02 2.19
N TYR A 381 -1.04 25.64 1.28
CA TYR A 381 -2.46 25.39 1.54
C TYR A 381 -2.90 23.98 1.11
N ASP A 382 -1.97 23.09 0.75
CA ASP A 382 -2.30 21.71 0.39
C ASP A 382 -2.74 20.88 1.62
N GLN A 383 -2.46 21.37 2.84
CA GLN A 383 -2.76 20.75 4.13
C GLN A 383 -3.43 21.74 5.08
N LEU A 384 -4.21 21.23 6.05
CA LEU A 384 -4.75 22.03 7.14
C LEU A 384 -3.68 22.50 8.14
N GLY A 385 -2.73 21.62 8.47
CA GLY A 385 -1.68 21.84 9.46
C GLY A 385 -2.20 21.93 10.90
N PHE A 386 -1.40 22.58 11.77
CA PHE A 386 -1.59 22.67 13.22
C PHE A 386 -1.69 21.29 13.89
N GLU A 387 -0.93 20.31 13.41
CA GLU A 387 -0.98 18.95 13.91
C GLU A 387 -0.35 18.78 15.30
N THR A 388 0.58 19.64 15.67
CA THR A 388 1.14 19.74 17.02
C THR A 388 0.04 20.12 18.02
N LEU A 389 -0.87 21.02 17.64
CA LEU A 389 -2.04 21.35 18.45
C LEU A 389 -3.08 20.22 18.43
N THR A 390 -3.41 19.71 17.25
CA THR A 390 -4.60 18.87 17.06
C THR A 390 -4.37 17.38 17.34
N PHE A 391 -3.19 16.85 17.01
CA PHE A 391 -2.89 15.41 17.07
C PHE A 391 -1.88 14.99 18.13
N THR A 392 -1.15 15.91 18.75
CA THR A 392 -0.24 15.53 19.85
C THR A 392 -1.03 14.83 20.95
N ARG A 393 -0.46 13.72 21.43
CA ARG A 393 -0.96 12.87 22.51
C ARG A 393 0.14 12.66 23.55
N SER A 394 -0.26 12.41 24.78
CA SER A 394 0.67 11.96 25.82
C SER A 394 1.27 10.61 25.46
N ASN A 395 2.47 10.33 25.96
CA ASN A 395 3.10 9.03 25.78
C ASN A 395 2.25 7.91 26.38
N ILE A 396 2.24 6.74 25.74
CA ILE A 396 1.62 5.54 26.30
C ILE A 396 2.48 4.99 27.44
N SER A 397 1.84 4.38 28.44
CA SER A 397 2.53 3.76 29.58
C SER A 397 2.90 2.29 29.35
N ALA A 398 2.40 1.65 28.29
CA ALA A 398 2.52 0.22 28.06
C ALA A 398 3.73 -0.15 27.18
N ARG A 399 4.45 -1.20 27.56
CA ARG A 399 5.44 -1.87 26.71
C ARG A 399 4.74 -2.80 25.72
N ILE A 400 4.47 -2.31 24.52
CA ILE A 400 3.95 -3.13 23.43
C ILE A 400 5.11 -3.95 22.84
N PRO A 401 5.01 -5.29 22.69
CA PRO A 401 6.06 -6.08 22.06
C PRO A 401 6.20 -5.74 20.56
N PRO A 402 7.38 -5.97 19.94
CA PRO A 402 7.49 -5.91 18.49
C PRO A 402 6.45 -6.82 17.83
N SER A 403 6.02 -6.49 16.64
CA SER A 403 4.96 -7.22 15.94
C SER A 403 5.28 -7.40 14.46
N GLY A 404 4.48 -8.23 13.78
CA GLY A 404 4.68 -8.49 12.35
C GLY A 404 6.08 -8.98 12.02
N LEU A 405 6.71 -9.80 12.85
CA LEU A 405 7.99 -10.42 12.46
C LEU A 405 7.74 -11.35 11.27
N THR A 406 8.53 -11.18 10.21
CA THR A 406 8.55 -12.03 9.02
C THR A 406 9.97 -12.52 8.74
N SER A 407 10.09 -13.62 8.00
CA SER A 407 11.36 -14.21 7.58
C SER A 407 11.27 -14.68 6.14
N VAL A 408 12.27 -14.35 5.32
CA VAL A 408 12.43 -14.89 3.94
C VAL A 408 13.84 -15.40 3.74
N LEU A 409 14.01 -16.40 2.87
CA LEU A 409 15.32 -16.88 2.44
C LEU A 409 15.72 -16.12 1.18
N GLN A 410 16.76 -15.29 1.28
CA GLN A 410 17.24 -14.45 0.19
C GLN A 410 18.76 -14.60 0.06
N ASN A 411 19.22 -14.99 -1.12
CA ASN A 411 20.61 -15.30 -1.43
C ASN A 411 21.24 -16.26 -0.40
N GLY A 412 20.49 -17.31 -0.02
CA GLY A 412 20.91 -18.30 0.97
C GLY A 412 20.96 -17.82 2.43
N SER A 413 20.59 -16.57 2.71
CA SER A 413 20.55 -15.99 4.05
C SER A 413 19.11 -15.78 4.54
N VAL A 414 18.89 -15.90 5.85
CA VAL A 414 17.58 -15.58 6.45
C VAL A 414 17.49 -14.08 6.66
N VAL A 415 16.54 -13.42 6.01
CA VAL A 415 16.28 -11.98 6.17
C VAL A 415 15.02 -11.79 7.01
N LEU A 416 15.17 -11.16 8.17
CA LEU A 416 14.08 -10.84 9.11
C LEU A 416 13.62 -9.40 8.95
N SER A 417 12.33 -9.13 9.12
CA SER A 417 11.75 -7.77 9.20
C SER A 417 10.65 -7.71 10.25
N TRP A 418 10.54 -6.62 11.01
CA TRP A 418 9.52 -6.47 12.06
C TRP A 418 9.07 -5.01 12.26
N TRP A 419 7.87 -4.85 12.84
CA TRP A 419 7.42 -3.60 13.41
C TRP A 419 7.93 -3.46 14.84
N GLY A 420 8.56 -2.32 15.12
CA GLY A 420 9.15 -2.06 16.42
C GLY A 420 8.16 -1.49 17.44
N SER A 421 8.64 -1.31 18.67
CA SER A 421 7.85 -0.84 19.81
C SER A 421 8.11 0.64 20.09
N ALA A 422 7.06 1.38 20.47
CA ALA A 422 7.20 2.77 20.90
C ALA A 422 8.31 2.91 21.96
N TYR A 423 9.15 3.93 21.78
CA TYR A 423 10.26 4.29 22.67
C TYR A 423 11.40 3.24 22.78
N ALA A 424 11.41 2.21 21.93
CA ALA A 424 12.53 1.29 21.84
C ALA A 424 13.80 1.98 21.32
N THR A 425 14.93 1.65 21.92
CA THR A 425 16.27 2.12 21.50
C THR A 425 17.03 1.07 20.72
N SER A 426 16.66 -0.21 20.86
CA SER A 426 17.21 -1.35 20.11
C SER A 426 16.26 -2.55 20.20
N TYR A 427 16.60 -3.59 19.45
CA TYR A 427 15.86 -4.84 19.34
C TYR A 427 16.81 -6.02 19.47
N ASN A 428 16.52 -6.95 20.38
CA ASN A 428 17.29 -8.18 20.49
C ASN A 428 16.67 -9.26 19.59
N VAL A 429 17.51 -9.86 18.75
CA VAL A 429 17.09 -10.95 17.84
C VAL A 429 17.47 -12.27 18.49
N TYR A 430 16.49 -13.15 18.66
CA TYR A 430 16.68 -14.47 19.23
C TYR A 430 16.50 -15.55 18.17
N ARG A 431 17.32 -16.59 18.26
CA ARG A 431 17.30 -17.76 17.36
C ARG A 431 17.37 -19.07 18.12
N ALA A 432 16.69 -20.08 17.61
CA ALA A 432 16.83 -21.47 18.03
C ALA A 432 16.78 -22.45 16.85
N THR A 433 17.30 -23.67 17.06
CA THR A 433 17.13 -24.83 16.16
C THR A 433 16.03 -25.78 16.63
N SER A 434 15.42 -25.50 17.78
CA SER A 434 14.26 -26.18 18.36
C SER A 434 13.44 -25.17 19.16
N LEU A 435 12.20 -25.51 19.52
CA LEU A 435 11.32 -24.61 20.30
C LEU A 435 11.69 -24.49 21.80
N THR A 436 12.84 -25.01 22.24
CA THR A 436 13.16 -25.14 23.67
C THR A 436 14.12 -24.08 24.20
N VAL A 437 15.18 -23.75 23.46
CA VAL A 437 16.24 -22.83 23.93
C VAL A 437 16.56 -21.82 22.84
N PHE A 438 16.26 -20.55 23.11
CA PHE A 438 16.58 -19.43 22.25
C PHE A 438 17.80 -18.68 22.75
N ASN A 439 18.71 -18.37 21.85
CA ASN A 439 19.89 -17.55 22.13
C ASN A 439 19.75 -16.21 21.44
N GLN A 440 20.13 -15.13 22.12
CA GLN A 440 20.28 -13.84 21.48
C GLN A 440 21.47 -13.91 20.51
N ILE A 441 21.24 -13.56 19.24
CA ILE A 441 22.25 -13.57 18.19
C ILE A 441 22.64 -12.17 17.72
N ALA A 442 21.81 -11.16 17.98
CA ALA A 442 22.07 -9.79 17.58
C ALA A 442 21.33 -8.77 18.46
N SER A 443 21.77 -7.52 18.39
CA SER A 443 21.04 -6.33 18.84
C SER A 443 21.02 -5.31 17.69
N VAL A 444 19.84 -4.88 17.28
CA VAL A 444 19.60 -4.03 16.09
C VAL A 444 18.95 -2.72 16.51
N VAL A 445 19.42 -1.59 16.00
CA VAL A 445 18.79 -0.27 16.26
C VAL A 445 17.83 0.06 15.11
N ASP A 446 18.38 0.40 13.95
CA ASP A 446 17.65 0.66 12.71
C ASP A 446 18.57 0.43 11.50
N PRO A 447 18.03 0.05 10.32
CA PRO A 447 16.62 -0.30 10.08
C PRO A 447 16.21 -1.60 10.78
N ARG A 448 14.89 -1.80 11.00
CA ARG A 448 14.28 -2.95 11.71
C ARG A 448 14.34 -4.27 10.92
N THR A 449 15.53 -4.65 10.49
CA THR A 449 15.82 -5.87 9.73
C THR A 449 17.14 -6.48 10.19
N TYR A 450 17.27 -7.80 10.03
CA TYR A 450 18.49 -8.53 10.34
C TYR A 450 18.70 -9.66 9.33
N THR A 451 19.93 -9.82 8.85
CA THR A 451 20.32 -10.90 7.94
C THR A 451 21.18 -11.91 8.70
N ASP A 452 20.68 -13.14 8.83
CA ASP A 452 21.39 -14.24 9.48
C ASP A 452 21.95 -15.22 8.44
N ASN A 453 23.27 -15.44 8.51
CA ASN A 453 23.98 -16.39 7.65
C ASN A 453 24.11 -17.72 8.39
N VAL A 454 23.25 -18.67 8.04
CA VAL A 454 23.15 -19.96 8.73
C VAL A 454 23.39 -21.13 7.77
N ALA A 455 23.89 -22.24 8.31
CA ALA A 455 23.96 -23.49 7.57
C ALA A 455 22.55 -24.05 7.29
N ALA A 456 22.45 -24.97 6.33
CA ALA A 456 21.19 -25.62 5.99
C ALA A 456 20.53 -26.26 7.23
N GLY A 457 19.29 -25.88 7.49
CA GLY A 457 18.53 -26.35 8.65
C GLY A 457 17.24 -25.58 8.88
N THR A 458 16.47 -25.99 9.88
CA THR A 458 15.27 -25.30 10.34
C THR A 458 15.61 -24.40 11.52
N TYR A 459 15.17 -23.15 11.46
CA TYR A 459 15.41 -22.14 12.49
C TYR A 459 14.12 -21.45 12.91
N TYR A 460 14.10 -21.02 14.17
CA TYR A 460 13.01 -20.30 14.80
C TYR A 460 13.52 -18.95 15.30
N TYR A 461 12.77 -17.88 15.06
CA TYR A 461 13.16 -16.53 15.49
C TYR A 461 12.01 -15.80 16.20
N PHE A 462 12.38 -14.98 17.17
CA PHE A 462 11.54 -13.90 17.69
C PHE A 462 12.41 -12.67 17.98
N VAL A 463 11.76 -11.52 18.14
CA VAL A 463 12.42 -10.25 18.46
C VAL A 463 11.78 -9.64 19.70
N THR A 464 12.60 -9.05 20.57
CA THR A 464 12.15 -8.22 21.70
C THR A 464 12.63 -6.78 21.49
N ALA A 465 11.93 -5.81 22.07
CA ALA A 465 12.36 -4.42 22.12
C ALA A 465 13.08 -4.14 23.45
N VAL A 466 14.10 -3.28 23.39
CA VAL A 466 14.76 -2.73 24.58
C VAL A 466 14.32 -1.27 24.73
N THR A 467 13.71 -0.94 25.87
CA THR A 467 13.34 0.43 26.23
C THR A 467 14.06 0.86 27.53
N ASP A 468 13.83 2.11 27.95
CA ASP A 468 14.24 2.62 29.27
C ASP A 468 13.67 1.80 30.45
N GLN A 469 12.54 1.14 30.23
CA GLN A 469 11.88 0.24 31.20
C GLN A 469 12.44 -1.20 31.16
N GLY A 470 13.36 -1.50 30.24
CA GLY A 470 13.96 -2.82 30.03
C GLY A 470 13.43 -3.56 28.79
N GLU A 471 13.71 -4.86 28.71
CA GLU A 471 13.34 -5.70 27.57
C GLU A 471 11.84 -6.07 27.58
N SER A 472 11.22 -6.06 26.41
CA SER A 472 9.79 -6.38 26.23
C SER A 472 9.53 -7.88 26.17
N ASN A 473 8.25 -8.24 26.17
CA ASN A 473 7.80 -9.55 25.69
C ASN A 473 8.22 -9.78 24.22
N PRO A 474 8.34 -11.05 23.77
CA PRO A 474 8.71 -11.37 22.39
C PRO A 474 7.60 -11.04 21.39
N SER A 475 8.01 -10.82 20.14
CA SER A 475 7.14 -10.78 18.96
C SER A 475 6.46 -12.11 18.69
N ASN A 476 5.64 -12.17 17.62
CA ASN A 476 5.27 -13.45 17.02
C ASN A 476 6.54 -14.24 16.64
N LEU A 477 6.45 -15.56 16.79
CA LEU A 477 7.49 -16.50 16.40
C LEU A 477 7.42 -16.75 14.89
N VAL A 478 8.57 -16.80 14.22
CA VAL A 478 8.68 -17.25 12.82
C VAL A 478 9.55 -18.49 12.70
N GLN A 479 9.21 -19.38 11.78
CA GLN A 479 9.97 -20.57 11.42
C GLN A 479 10.41 -20.46 9.95
N ILE A 480 11.65 -20.85 9.67
CA ILE A 480 12.17 -20.89 8.30
C ILE A 480 13.12 -22.05 8.08
N VAL A 481 13.07 -22.65 6.88
CA VAL A 481 14.02 -23.67 6.43
C VAL A 481 15.09 -22.98 5.58
N ALA A 482 16.29 -22.83 6.12
CA ALA A 482 17.41 -22.18 5.45
C ALA A 482 18.14 -23.13 4.47
N ASN A 483 17.40 -23.77 3.56
CA ASN A 483 17.96 -24.68 2.56
C ASN A 483 17.36 -24.35 1.17
N PRO A 484 18.14 -23.78 0.24
CA PRO A 484 17.65 -23.45 -1.10
C PRO A 484 17.11 -24.64 -1.89
N GLN A 485 17.54 -25.87 -1.57
CA GLN A 485 17.08 -27.10 -2.21
C GLN A 485 15.86 -27.74 -1.52
N ALA A 486 15.34 -27.13 -0.45
CA ALA A 486 14.13 -27.64 0.19
C ALA A 486 12.94 -27.52 -0.77
N LEU A 487 12.21 -28.62 -0.95
CA LEU A 487 10.97 -28.61 -1.72
C LEU A 487 9.90 -27.85 -0.94
N ASN A 488 9.31 -26.85 -1.59
CA ASN A 488 8.09 -26.20 -1.15
C ASN A 488 6.86 -27.00 -1.61
N THR A 489 6.86 -27.46 -2.87
CA THR A 489 5.76 -28.21 -3.47
C THR A 489 6.31 -29.23 -4.46
N TYR A 490 5.75 -30.44 -4.52
CA TYR A 490 6.16 -31.45 -5.49
C TYR A 490 5.00 -32.34 -5.94
N TYR A 491 4.60 -32.22 -7.20
CA TYR A 491 3.66 -33.15 -7.84
C TYR A 491 4.41 -34.06 -8.80
N LYS A 492 4.41 -35.35 -8.47
CA LYS A 492 4.90 -36.39 -9.37
C LYS A 492 3.91 -36.66 -10.50
N PHE A 493 2.61 -36.60 -10.19
CA PHE A 493 1.52 -37.05 -11.06
C PHE A 493 1.55 -38.57 -11.36
N ASP A 494 2.09 -39.34 -10.41
CA ASP A 494 2.19 -40.81 -10.49
C ASP A 494 0.87 -41.55 -10.21
N GLU A 495 -0.17 -40.84 -9.79
CA GLU A 495 -1.49 -41.42 -9.56
C GLU A 495 -2.01 -42.14 -10.83
N THR A 496 -2.73 -43.24 -10.65
CA THR A 496 -3.29 -44.00 -11.79
C THR A 496 -4.73 -43.62 -12.12
N SER A 497 -5.39 -42.88 -11.22
CA SER A 497 -6.79 -42.45 -11.34
C SER A 497 -7.12 -41.38 -10.29
N GLY A 498 -8.33 -40.81 -10.39
CA GLY A 498 -8.84 -39.83 -9.43
C GLY A 498 -8.58 -38.38 -9.84
N THR A 499 -9.08 -37.46 -9.02
CA THR A 499 -9.09 -36.00 -9.29
C THR A 499 -8.18 -35.22 -8.34
N SER A 500 -7.19 -35.88 -7.73
CA SER A 500 -6.24 -35.28 -6.80
C SER A 500 -4.81 -35.58 -7.23
N ALA A 501 -3.90 -34.64 -7.03
CA ALA A 501 -2.46 -34.86 -7.11
C ALA A 501 -1.84 -34.61 -5.74
N ALA A 502 -1.17 -35.63 -5.19
CA ALA A 502 -0.57 -35.56 -3.87
C ALA A 502 0.72 -34.72 -3.88
N ASP A 503 0.88 -33.87 -2.87
CA ASP A 503 2.13 -33.13 -2.66
C ASP A 503 3.18 -34.04 -1.98
N SER A 504 4.14 -34.48 -2.78
CA SER A 504 5.27 -35.31 -2.37
C SER A 504 6.36 -34.55 -1.61
N SER A 505 6.24 -33.22 -1.42
CA SER A 505 7.19 -32.45 -0.61
C SER A 505 7.00 -32.65 0.90
N GLY A 506 5.80 -33.09 1.31
CA GLY A 506 5.40 -33.23 2.71
C GLY A 506 4.83 -31.95 3.34
N ASN A 507 4.64 -30.86 2.57
CA ASN A 507 4.09 -29.60 3.06
C ASN A 507 2.55 -29.52 2.97
N GLY A 508 1.90 -30.53 2.40
CA GLY A 508 0.44 -30.67 2.41
C GLY A 508 -0.27 -29.83 1.37
N HIS A 509 0.41 -29.43 0.29
CA HIS A 509 -0.18 -28.67 -0.81
C HIS A 509 -0.93 -29.56 -1.81
N THR A 510 -1.81 -30.44 -1.36
CA THR A 510 -2.57 -31.35 -2.27
C THR A 510 -3.36 -30.55 -3.31
N ALA A 511 -3.19 -30.89 -4.58
CA ALA A 511 -3.86 -30.20 -5.68
C ALA A 511 -5.09 -30.97 -6.19
N THR A 512 -6.02 -30.26 -6.82
CA THR A 512 -7.21 -30.83 -7.44
C THR A 512 -7.08 -30.77 -8.96
N LEU A 513 -7.38 -31.89 -9.64
CA LEU A 513 -7.48 -31.97 -11.09
C LEU A 513 -8.91 -31.59 -11.49
N ILE A 514 -9.05 -30.55 -12.33
CA ILE A 514 -10.34 -29.98 -12.73
C ILE A 514 -10.57 -30.19 -14.22
N GLY A 515 -11.80 -30.54 -14.60
CA GLY A 515 -12.19 -30.78 -15.99
C GLY A 515 -11.60 -32.07 -16.55
N ASN A 516 -11.33 -32.10 -17.85
CA ASN A 516 -10.78 -33.27 -18.52
C ASN A 516 -9.27 -33.36 -18.32
N VAL A 517 -8.87 -34.07 -17.26
CA VAL A 517 -7.49 -34.46 -16.98
C VAL A 517 -7.39 -35.97 -16.98
N SER A 518 -6.45 -36.53 -17.75
CA SER A 518 -6.21 -37.98 -17.80
C SER A 518 -4.80 -38.32 -17.35
N HIS A 519 -4.67 -39.42 -16.60
CA HIS A 519 -3.37 -39.99 -16.22
C HIS A 519 -2.80 -40.80 -17.39
N VAL A 520 -1.56 -40.53 -17.78
CA VAL A 520 -0.87 -41.13 -18.93
C VAL A 520 0.57 -41.50 -18.54
N PRO A 521 1.27 -42.36 -19.29
CA PRO A 521 2.69 -42.57 -19.07
C PRO A 521 3.48 -41.26 -19.18
N GLY A 522 4.28 -40.98 -18.16
CA GLY A 522 5.14 -39.80 -18.06
C GLY A 522 6.51 -40.01 -18.67
N ILE A 523 7.38 -39.01 -18.49
CA ILE A 523 8.83 -39.20 -18.66
C ILE A 523 9.43 -39.85 -17.41
N ILE A 524 8.83 -39.62 -16.24
CA ILE A 524 9.14 -40.33 -15.01
C ILE A 524 7.82 -40.91 -14.48
N GLY A 525 7.67 -42.24 -14.50
CA GLY A 525 6.44 -42.85 -13.98
C GLY A 525 5.18 -42.46 -14.78
N ASN A 526 4.17 -41.88 -14.11
CA ASN A 526 2.98 -41.34 -14.77
C ASN A 526 2.99 -39.80 -14.79
N ALA A 527 2.14 -39.24 -15.65
CA ALA A 527 1.95 -37.82 -15.85
C ALA A 527 0.46 -37.50 -16.03
N ILE A 528 0.12 -36.22 -15.98
CA ILE A 528 -1.22 -35.74 -16.36
C ILE A 528 -1.23 -35.18 -17.77
N GLN A 529 -2.28 -35.49 -18.53
CA GLN A 529 -2.58 -34.88 -19.82
C GLN A 529 -3.76 -33.93 -19.68
N LEU A 530 -3.56 -32.71 -20.17
CA LEU A 530 -4.54 -31.63 -20.24
C LEU A 530 -5.05 -31.48 -21.68
N ASP A 531 -6.36 -31.29 -21.85
CA ASP A 531 -7.06 -31.34 -23.15
C ASP A 531 -7.03 -30.03 -23.94
N GLY A 532 -6.55 -28.92 -23.36
CA GLY A 532 -6.59 -27.59 -23.97
C GLY A 532 -7.95 -26.88 -23.91
N SER A 533 -8.94 -27.44 -23.22
CA SER A 533 -10.31 -26.91 -23.19
C SER A 533 -10.83 -26.72 -21.76
N THR A 534 -10.86 -27.80 -20.99
CA THR A 534 -11.44 -27.81 -19.63
C THR A 534 -10.46 -28.29 -18.57
N GLY A 535 -9.45 -29.08 -18.94
CA GLY A 535 -8.48 -29.70 -18.05
C GLY A 535 -7.46 -28.72 -17.49
N TYR A 536 -7.31 -28.67 -16.17
CA TYR A 536 -6.22 -27.96 -15.47
C TYR A 536 -6.04 -28.48 -14.03
N VAL A 537 -4.99 -28.02 -13.34
CA VAL A 537 -4.74 -28.29 -11.92
C VAL A 537 -4.95 -27.03 -11.11
N ASN A 538 -5.67 -27.14 -10.00
CA ASN A 538 -5.87 -26.08 -9.02
C ASN A 538 -5.17 -26.43 -7.70
N ILE A 539 -4.32 -25.53 -7.21
CA ILE A 539 -3.67 -25.64 -5.91
C ILE A 539 -4.37 -24.64 -4.98
N SER A 540 -4.99 -25.13 -3.90
CA SER A 540 -5.78 -24.26 -3.01
C SER A 540 -4.93 -23.37 -2.10
N SER A 541 -3.67 -23.72 -1.87
CA SER A 541 -2.72 -22.95 -1.07
C SER A 541 -1.94 -21.95 -1.92
N ASN A 542 -1.59 -20.80 -1.34
CA ASN A 542 -0.64 -19.87 -1.96
C ASN A 542 0.81 -20.36 -1.75
N VAL A 543 1.26 -21.21 -2.67
CA VAL A 543 2.58 -21.86 -2.61
C VAL A 543 3.77 -20.92 -2.80
N VAL A 544 3.54 -19.66 -3.24
CA VAL A 544 4.60 -18.66 -3.45
C VAL A 544 4.63 -17.54 -2.41
N ALA A 545 3.66 -17.51 -1.48
CA ALA A 545 3.49 -16.43 -0.50
C ALA A 545 4.71 -16.15 0.38
N ASN A 546 5.54 -17.17 0.61
CA ASN A 546 6.69 -17.09 1.52
C ASN A 546 8.03 -17.24 0.79
N LEU A 547 8.03 -17.12 -0.54
CA LEU A 547 9.23 -17.29 -1.36
C LEU A 547 9.81 -15.92 -1.73
N SER A 548 11.09 -15.72 -1.44
CA SER A 548 11.89 -14.66 -2.07
C SER A 548 12.63 -15.28 -3.24
N ASP A 549 13.74 -15.97 -2.96
CA ASP A 549 14.35 -16.83 -3.96
C ASP A 549 13.46 -18.05 -4.22
N PHE A 550 13.46 -18.56 -5.45
CA PHE A 550 12.71 -19.77 -5.78
C PHE A 550 13.25 -20.49 -7.00
N THR A 551 12.79 -21.72 -7.18
CA THR A 551 12.85 -22.44 -8.46
C THR A 551 11.52 -23.11 -8.74
N ILE A 552 10.95 -22.90 -9.94
CA ILE A 552 9.85 -23.71 -10.46
C ILE A 552 10.41 -24.54 -11.62
N ALA A 553 10.26 -25.86 -11.56
CA ALA A 553 10.76 -26.78 -12.59
C ALA A 553 9.72 -27.85 -12.92
N THR A 554 9.62 -28.25 -14.19
CA THR A 554 8.70 -29.30 -14.63
C THR A 554 9.10 -29.87 -15.98
N TRP A 555 8.73 -31.12 -16.20
CA TRP A 555 8.73 -31.75 -17.52
C TRP A 555 7.40 -31.54 -18.23
N MET A 556 7.46 -31.32 -19.53
CA MET A 556 6.26 -31.18 -20.35
C MET A 556 6.45 -31.70 -21.77
N LYS A 557 5.33 -32.13 -22.36
CA LYS A 557 5.24 -32.47 -23.79
C LYS A 557 4.00 -31.79 -24.38
N LEU A 558 4.22 -30.77 -25.20
CA LEU A 558 3.13 -29.95 -25.75
C LEU A 558 2.51 -30.62 -26.97
N ASN A 559 1.18 -30.73 -27.00
CA ASN A 559 0.45 -31.23 -28.16
C ASN A 559 0.21 -30.13 -29.19
N SER A 560 0.01 -28.89 -28.74
CA SER A 560 -0.13 -27.71 -29.58
C SER A 560 0.44 -26.46 -28.89
N LEU A 561 0.85 -25.47 -29.68
CA LEU A 561 1.19 -24.14 -29.18
C LEU A 561 0.01 -23.21 -29.39
N THR A 562 -0.60 -22.80 -28.29
CA THR A 562 -1.62 -21.76 -28.29
C THR A 562 -1.09 -20.55 -27.53
N ARG A 563 -1.30 -19.36 -28.10
CA ARG A 563 -0.89 -18.09 -27.50
C ARG A 563 -1.39 -18.00 -26.04
N TYR A 564 -0.47 -17.76 -25.12
CA TYR A 564 -0.73 -17.59 -23.69
C TYR A 564 -1.43 -18.75 -22.97
N ALA A 565 -1.43 -19.97 -23.54
CA ALA A 565 -1.68 -21.15 -22.75
C ALA A 565 -0.61 -21.27 -21.66
N ARG A 566 -1.00 -21.35 -20.37
CA ARG A 566 -0.04 -21.32 -19.26
C ARG A 566 0.44 -22.71 -18.90
N ILE A 567 1.74 -22.87 -18.65
CA ILE A 567 2.24 -24.06 -17.93
C ILE A 567 1.89 -23.92 -16.46
N PHE A 568 2.19 -22.77 -15.87
CA PHE A 568 1.72 -22.37 -14.55
C PHE A 568 1.36 -20.89 -14.55
N ASP A 569 0.42 -20.51 -13.68
CA ASP A 569 -0.02 -19.14 -13.44
C ASP A 569 -0.45 -19.00 -11.98
N PHE A 570 0.35 -18.27 -11.19
CA PHE A 570 0.22 -18.15 -9.75
C PHE A 570 0.06 -16.68 -9.36
N GLY A 571 -0.97 -16.35 -8.58
CA GLY A 571 -1.17 -14.97 -8.16
C GLY A 571 -2.55 -14.70 -7.59
N PHE A 572 -3.03 -13.49 -7.86
CA PHE A 572 -4.28 -12.93 -7.39
C PHE A 572 -4.91 -12.09 -8.52
N GLY A 573 -5.60 -12.76 -9.43
CA GLY A 573 -6.21 -12.13 -10.60
C GLY A 573 -5.20 -11.68 -11.64
N THR A 574 -5.68 -10.86 -12.56
CA THR A 574 -4.91 -10.30 -13.67
C THR A 574 -4.07 -9.08 -13.27
N TYR A 575 -3.87 -8.87 -11.96
CA TYR A 575 -3.14 -7.72 -11.43
C TYR A 575 -1.81 -8.12 -10.79
N ARG A 576 -1.80 -9.22 -10.03
CA ARG A 576 -0.61 -9.70 -9.30
C ARG A 576 -0.38 -11.15 -9.66
N TYR A 577 0.60 -11.44 -10.49
CA TYR A 577 0.83 -12.80 -10.94
C TYR A 577 2.27 -13.05 -11.35
N LEU A 578 2.64 -14.32 -11.35
CA LEU A 578 3.75 -14.86 -12.11
C LEU A 578 3.26 -16.01 -12.96
N PHE A 579 3.75 -16.12 -14.19
CA PHE A 579 3.39 -17.24 -15.07
C PHE A 579 4.56 -17.66 -15.94
N PHE A 580 4.45 -18.86 -16.50
CA PHE A 580 5.22 -19.27 -17.67
C PHE A 580 4.30 -19.74 -18.79
N ALA A 581 4.50 -19.20 -20.00
CA ALA A 581 3.80 -19.61 -21.22
C ALA A 581 4.80 -20.12 -22.28
N PRO A 582 4.51 -21.24 -22.97
CA PRO A 582 5.37 -21.78 -24.01
C PRO A 582 5.32 -20.97 -25.31
N SER A 583 4.31 -20.11 -25.49
CA SER A 583 4.16 -19.18 -26.61
C SER A 583 3.42 -17.90 -26.21
N ASP A 584 3.98 -16.73 -26.54
CA ASP A 584 3.33 -15.41 -26.46
C ASP A 584 2.54 -15.03 -27.74
N GLY A 585 2.57 -15.92 -28.76
CA GLY A 585 1.98 -15.69 -30.08
C GLY A 585 2.86 -14.87 -31.03
N SER A 586 4.06 -14.46 -30.59
CA SER A 586 5.05 -13.69 -31.34
C SER A 586 6.38 -14.43 -31.52
N GLY A 587 6.36 -15.75 -31.31
CA GLY A 587 7.52 -16.62 -31.50
C GLY A 587 8.37 -16.83 -30.25
N HIS A 588 7.90 -16.41 -29.07
CA HIS A 588 8.65 -16.56 -27.83
C HIS A 588 7.91 -17.40 -26.78
N SER A 589 8.65 -18.17 -25.99
CA SER A 589 8.23 -18.60 -24.65
C SER A 589 8.57 -17.48 -23.66
N VAL A 590 7.76 -17.32 -22.61
CA VAL A 590 7.86 -16.18 -21.69
C VAL A 590 7.58 -16.59 -20.25
N PHE A 591 8.51 -16.24 -19.36
CA PHE A 591 8.26 -16.11 -17.93
C PHE A 591 7.99 -14.64 -17.61
N THR A 592 7.04 -14.39 -16.71
CA THR A 592 6.81 -13.06 -16.16
C THR A 592 6.50 -13.09 -14.68
N ILE A 593 6.74 -11.97 -14.00
CA ILE A 593 6.21 -11.67 -12.68
C ILE A 593 5.87 -10.17 -12.58
N THR A 594 4.73 -9.86 -11.97
CA THR A 594 4.24 -8.50 -11.78
C THR A 594 3.38 -8.40 -10.53
N ALA A 595 3.50 -7.28 -9.81
CA ALA A 595 2.52 -6.88 -8.80
C ALA A 595 1.59 -5.76 -9.31
N ASN A 596 1.71 -5.38 -10.59
CA ASN A 596 1.16 -4.16 -11.18
C ASN A 596 0.72 -4.42 -12.63
N GLU A 597 -0.04 -5.50 -12.84
CA GLU A 597 -0.61 -5.93 -14.12
C GLU A 597 0.39 -5.97 -15.29
N GLY A 598 -0.12 -6.04 -16.52
CA GLY A 598 0.67 -6.25 -17.74
C GLY A 598 1.79 -5.22 -17.98
N PRO A 599 1.56 -3.90 -17.84
CA PRO A 599 2.60 -2.88 -18.01
C PRO A 599 3.76 -2.97 -16.99
N GLY A 600 3.52 -3.56 -15.82
CA GLY A 600 4.52 -3.74 -14.75
C GLY A 600 5.32 -5.05 -14.83
N GLU A 601 5.14 -5.84 -15.88
CA GLU A 601 5.73 -7.16 -16.04
C GLU A 601 7.25 -7.14 -16.21
N PHE A 602 7.96 -7.88 -15.35
CA PHE A 602 9.34 -8.26 -15.60
C PHE A 602 9.39 -9.54 -16.42
N ARG A 603 9.90 -9.46 -17.65
CA ARG A 603 9.89 -10.57 -18.61
C ARG A 603 11.26 -11.22 -18.81
N ILE A 604 11.23 -12.54 -18.96
CA ILE A 604 12.32 -13.33 -19.54
C ILE A 604 11.74 -14.12 -20.70
N GLN A 605 12.37 -14.01 -21.87
CA GLN A 605 11.89 -14.63 -23.10
C GLN A 605 12.98 -15.45 -23.78
N ASN A 606 12.53 -16.48 -24.50
CA ASN A 606 13.33 -17.27 -25.43
C ASN A 606 12.44 -17.68 -26.62
N ALA A 607 12.96 -18.35 -27.64
CA ALA A 607 12.14 -18.97 -28.68
C ALA A 607 10.97 -19.81 -28.10
N SER A 608 9.83 -19.85 -28.80
CA SER A 608 8.71 -20.72 -28.43
C SER A 608 9.15 -22.18 -28.31
N LEU A 609 8.50 -22.89 -27.39
CA LEU A 609 8.84 -24.28 -27.13
C LEU A 609 8.33 -25.22 -28.23
N PRO A 610 9.03 -26.33 -28.49
CA PRO A 610 8.62 -27.27 -29.52
C PRO A 610 7.40 -28.12 -29.09
N THR A 611 6.63 -28.59 -30.07
CA THR A 611 5.54 -29.56 -29.85
C THR A 611 6.02 -31.00 -30.09
N GLY A 612 5.29 -31.97 -29.54
CA GLY A 612 5.51 -33.40 -29.81
C GLY A 612 6.75 -34.03 -29.16
N GLN A 613 7.54 -33.28 -28.41
CA GLN A 613 8.73 -33.77 -27.70
C GLN A 613 8.77 -33.31 -26.24
N TRP A 614 9.40 -34.11 -25.38
CA TRP A 614 9.60 -33.78 -23.97
C TRP A 614 10.62 -32.64 -23.83
N CYS A 615 10.28 -31.66 -23.01
CA CYS A 615 11.15 -30.57 -22.61
C CYS A 615 11.10 -30.41 -21.09
N HIS A 616 12.24 -30.07 -20.49
CA HIS A 616 12.31 -29.66 -19.09
C HIS A 616 12.53 -28.16 -19.03
N VAL A 617 11.65 -27.45 -18.32
CA VAL A 617 11.84 -26.02 -18.04
C VAL A 617 12.11 -25.83 -16.57
N ALA A 618 13.06 -24.96 -16.24
CA ALA A 618 13.24 -24.43 -14.90
C ALA A 618 13.38 -22.90 -14.94
N ILE A 619 12.64 -22.22 -14.08
CA ILE A 619 12.77 -20.79 -13.80
C ILE A 619 13.32 -20.65 -12.38
N THR A 620 14.46 -19.98 -12.23
CA THR A 620 15.05 -19.67 -10.92
C THR A 620 15.04 -18.17 -10.69
N LEU A 621 14.82 -17.70 -9.47
CA LEU A 621 15.07 -16.32 -9.04
C LEU A 621 16.05 -16.34 -7.86
N LEU A 622 17.26 -15.79 -8.05
CA LEU A 622 18.28 -15.64 -7.00
C LEU A 622 18.52 -14.15 -6.75
N GLY A 623 18.10 -13.65 -5.58
CA GLY A 623 18.06 -12.22 -5.33
C GLY A 623 17.22 -11.55 -6.41
N THR A 624 17.83 -10.70 -7.24
CA THR A 624 17.14 -10.05 -8.36
C THR A 624 17.41 -10.68 -9.73
N THR A 625 18.14 -11.80 -9.79
CA THR A 625 18.47 -12.43 -11.07
C THR A 625 17.53 -13.59 -11.33
N ALA A 626 16.59 -13.41 -12.26
CA ALA A 626 15.80 -14.51 -12.76
C ALA A 626 16.49 -15.16 -13.97
N SER A 627 16.45 -16.49 -14.02
CA SER A 627 17.12 -17.29 -15.04
C SER A 627 16.16 -18.34 -15.59
N TYR A 628 16.14 -18.47 -16.92
CA TYR A 628 15.34 -19.43 -17.65
C TYR A 628 16.25 -20.51 -18.25
N TYR A 629 16.05 -21.74 -17.78
CA TYR A 629 16.70 -22.95 -18.26
C TYR A 629 15.74 -23.79 -19.11
N LEU A 630 16.27 -24.32 -20.22
CA LEU A 630 15.60 -25.31 -21.07
C LEU A 630 16.51 -26.54 -21.19
N ASN A 631 15.97 -27.72 -20.90
CA ASN A 631 16.69 -29.00 -20.95
C ASN A 631 18.03 -28.96 -20.20
N GLY A 632 18.00 -28.41 -18.99
CA GLY A 632 19.17 -28.30 -18.11
C GLY A 632 20.17 -27.20 -18.47
N THR A 633 19.96 -26.46 -19.57
CA THR A 633 20.87 -25.42 -20.06
C THR A 633 20.28 -24.03 -19.82
N LEU A 634 21.08 -23.09 -19.31
CA LEU A 634 20.69 -21.68 -19.18
C LEU A 634 20.54 -21.06 -20.58
N ILE A 635 19.37 -20.53 -20.91
CA ILE A 635 19.14 -19.88 -22.21
C ILE A 635 19.04 -18.36 -22.08
N GLN A 636 18.47 -17.85 -20.98
CA GLN A 636 18.35 -16.42 -20.76
C GLN A 636 18.35 -16.07 -19.26
N SER A 637 18.82 -14.88 -18.92
CA SER A 637 18.69 -14.29 -17.59
C SER A 637 18.30 -12.82 -17.68
N ASN A 638 17.54 -12.32 -16.73
CA ASN A 638 17.21 -10.90 -16.63
C ASN A 638 17.12 -10.45 -15.16
N ILE A 639 17.23 -9.16 -14.93
CA ILE A 639 16.98 -8.59 -13.62
C ILE A 639 15.46 -8.48 -13.41
N VAL A 640 15.01 -9.14 -12.36
CA VAL A 640 13.64 -9.18 -11.88
C VAL A 640 13.69 -8.80 -10.42
N TYR A 641 13.12 -7.66 -10.10
CA TYR A 641 13.19 -7.18 -8.73
C TYR A 641 11.98 -7.54 -7.89
N GLN A 642 10.91 -7.97 -8.54
CA GLN A 642 9.70 -8.45 -7.90
C GLN A 642 9.97 -9.83 -7.31
N GLN A 643 9.82 -9.96 -5.99
CA GLN A 643 9.89 -11.24 -5.29
C GLN A 643 8.49 -11.86 -5.20
N PRO A 644 8.33 -13.20 -5.23
CA PRO A 644 7.02 -13.83 -5.17
C PRO A 644 6.21 -13.54 -3.91
N TYR A 645 6.84 -13.47 -2.73
CA TYR A 645 6.14 -13.17 -1.47
C TYR A 645 5.39 -11.83 -1.53
N GLN A 646 5.88 -10.91 -2.37
CA GLN A 646 5.30 -9.58 -2.53
C GLN A 646 4.03 -9.58 -3.39
N LEU A 647 3.74 -10.67 -4.13
CA LEU A 647 2.46 -10.81 -4.84
C LEU A 647 1.29 -10.92 -3.86
N ALA A 648 1.52 -11.53 -2.70
CA ALA A 648 0.53 -11.62 -1.63
C ALA A 648 0.39 -10.31 -0.84
N MET A 649 1.41 -9.44 -0.89
CA MET A 649 1.42 -8.18 -0.14
C MET A 649 0.42 -7.19 -0.73
N GLY A 650 -0.82 -7.25 -0.25
CA GLY A 650 -1.92 -6.42 -0.68
C GLY A 650 -3.06 -7.13 -1.39
N ALA A 651 -2.98 -8.45 -1.40
CA ALA A 651 -4.06 -9.30 -1.87
C ALA A 651 -4.86 -9.89 -0.70
N ASP A 652 -4.87 -9.22 0.47
CA ASP A 652 -5.48 -9.72 1.71
C ASP A 652 -6.98 -10.00 1.59
N ALA A 653 -7.65 -9.29 0.67
CA ALA A 653 -9.07 -9.48 0.34
C ALA A 653 -9.30 -10.34 -0.91
N MET A 654 -8.25 -10.90 -1.51
CA MET A 654 -8.31 -11.67 -2.76
C MET A 654 -8.01 -13.14 -2.49
N THR A 655 -8.73 -14.02 -3.17
CA THR A 655 -8.44 -15.45 -3.15
C THR A 655 -7.23 -15.73 -4.06
N PRO A 656 -6.19 -16.44 -3.57
CA PRO A 656 -5.09 -16.84 -4.43
C PRO A 656 -5.58 -17.77 -5.54
N GLN A 657 -5.08 -17.54 -6.74
CA GLN A 657 -5.32 -18.32 -7.94
C GLN A 657 -4.01 -18.96 -8.35
N VAL A 658 -3.89 -20.27 -8.14
CA VAL A 658 -2.64 -21.01 -8.31
C VAL A 658 -2.91 -22.21 -9.22
N TYR A 659 -2.58 -22.04 -10.50
CA TYR A 659 -2.95 -23.00 -11.54
C TYR A 659 -1.75 -23.61 -12.25
N ILE A 660 -1.88 -24.89 -12.64
CA ILE A 660 -1.05 -25.53 -13.67
C ILE A 660 -1.97 -25.80 -14.86
N GLY A 661 -1.59 -25.33 -16.05
CA GLY A 661 -2.37 -25.52 -17.27
C GLY A 661 -3.51 -24.52 -17.53
N HIS A 662 -3.67 -23.48 -16.70
CA HIS A 662 -4.74 -22.48 -16.82
C HIS A 662 -4.23 -21.07 -16.55
N SER A 663 -4.89 -20.07 -17.14
CA SER A 663 -4.56 -18.64 -17.01
C SER A 663 -5.53 -17.94 -16.08
N GLN A 664 -5.04 -16.97 -15.33
CA GLN A 664 -5.88 -16.05 -14.56
C GLN A 664 -6.65 -15.07 -15.48
N TYR A 665 -6.21 -14.90 -16.73
CA TYR A 665 -6.93 -14.12 -17.74
C TYR A 665 -8.09 -14.93 -18.34
N PRO A 666 -9.35 -14.45 -18.25
CA PRO A 666 -10.52 -15.24 -18.66
C PRO A 666 -10.53 -15.68 -20.12
N ASN A 667 -9.88 -14.92 -21.01
CA ASN A 667 -9.86 -15.16 -22.45
C ASN A 667 -8.65 -16.00 -22.93
N ASP A 668 -7.70 -16.28 -22.04
CA ASP A 668 -6.55 -17.09 -22.39
C ASP A 668 -6.92 -18.59 -22.43
N PRO A 669 -6.34 -19.36 -23.37
CA PRO A 669 -6.64 -20.78 -23.54
C PRO A 669 -6.06 -21.64 -22.41
N LYS A 670 -6.63 -22.84 -22.22
CA LYS A 670 -6.03 -23.88 -21.36
C LYS A 670 -4.89 -24.56 -22.10
N LEU A 671 -4.00 -25.20 -21.35
CA LEU A 671 -2.88 -25.94 -21.92
C LEU A 671 -3.34 -27.26 -22.55
N ASN A 672 -2.86 -27.52 -23.77
CA ASN A 672 -2.97 -28.83 -24.41
C ASN A 672 -1.60 -29.52 -24.42
N GLY A 673 -1.41 -30.46 -23.51
CA GLY A 673 -0.12 -31.13 -23.34
C GLY A 673 -0.09 -32.03 -22.11
N ILE A 674 1.07 -32.67 -21.94
CA ILE A 674 1.36 -33.56 -20.82
C ILE A 674 2.31 -32.83 -19.88
N ILE A 675 2.04 -32.87 -18.57
CA ILE A 675 2.87 -32.28 -17.50
C ILE A 675 3.29 -33.39 -16.52
N ASP A 676 4.56 -33.37 -16.14
CA ASP A 676 5.19 -34.35 -15.26
C ASP A 676 6.20 -33.65 -14.32
N ASP A 677 6.44 -34.25 -13.15
CA ASP A 677 7.47 -33.89 -12.18
C ASP A 677 7.52 -32.38 -11.84
N PHE A 678 6.38 -31.79 -11.48
CA PHE A 678 6.26 -30.36 -11.18
C PHE A 678 6.78 -30.04 -9.78
N ARG A 679 7.82 -29.21 -9.67
CA ARG A 679 8.51 -28.89 -8.42
C ARG A 679 8.61 -27.40 -8.19
N ILE A 680 8.40 -26.99 -6.94
CA ILE A 680 8.71 -25.66 -6.42
C ILE A 680 9.72 -25.82 -5.29
N TYR A 681 10.85 -25.13 -5.38
CA TYR A 681 11.88 -25.08 -4.34
C TYR A 681 11.87 -23.75 -3.59
N GLN A 682 12.23 -23.78 -2.31
CA GLN A 682 12.31 -22.59 -1.44
C GLN A 682 13.46 -21.64 -1.78
N GLY A 683 14.33 -21.98 -2.73
CA GLY A 683 15.40 -21.12 -3.20
C GLY A 683 15.78 -21.38 -4.66
N ALA A 684 16.73 -20.59 -5.16
CA ALA A 684 17.28 -20.75 -6.50
C ALA A 684 18.23 -21.95 -6.58
N LEU A 685 17.92 -22.90 -7.44
CA LEU A 685 18.86 -23.96 -7.81
C LEU A 685 19.97 -23.36 -8.68
N THR A 686 21.19 -23.82 -8.44
CA THR A 686 22.34 -23.53 -9.30
C THR A 686 22.20 -24.19 -10.67
N ALA A 687 22.90 -23.68 -11.69
CA ALA A 687 22.92 -24.28 -13.02
C ALA A 687 23.28 -25.78 -13.00
N ALA A 688 24.22 -26.19 -12.13
CA ALA A 688 24.59 -27.60 -11.96
C ALA A 688 23.45 -28.44 -11.37
N GLN A 689 22.70 -27.91 -10.40
CA GLN A 689 21.53 -28.59 -9.81
C GLN A 689 20.38 -28.69 -10.82
N VAL A 690 20.14 -27.65 -11.63
CA VAL A 690 19.14 -27.70 -12.71
C VAL A 690 19.53 -28.71 -13.80
N SER A 691 20.81 -28.77 -14.16
CA SER A 691 21.33 -29.78 -15.11
C SER A 691 21.18 -31.20 -14.55
N ALA A 692 21.52 -31.44 -13.28
CA ALA A 692 21.33 -32.73 -12.64
C ALA A 692 19.84 -33.13 -12.55
N LEU A 693 18.96 -32.17 -12.24
CA LEU A 693 17.51 -32.38 -12.24
C LEU A 693 17.02 -32.85 -13.62
N TYR A 694 17.42 -32.17 -14.69
CA TYR A 694 17.13 -32.58 -16.06
C TYR A 694 17.69 -33.99 -16.37
N SER A 695 18.96 -34.26 -16.08
CA SER A 695 19.56 -35.56 -16.39
C SER A 695 18.85 -36.72 -15.70
N SER A 696 18.40 -36.52 -14.45
CA SER A 696 17.69 -37.56 -13.70
C SER A 696 16.36 -37.96 -14.36
N GLY A 697 15.60 -37.00 -14.88
CA GLY A 697 14.35 -37.27 -15.60
C GLY A 697 14.55 -37.80 -17.01
N ALA A 698 15.58 -37.35 -17.72
CA ALA A 698 15.87 -37.85 -19.07
C ALA A 698 16.35 -39.32 -19.10
N SER A 699 16.77 -39.86 -17.95
CA SER A 699 17.20 -41.24 -17.79
C SER A 699 16.13 -42.19 -17.24
N GLY A 700 15.02 -41.65 -16.73
CA GLY A 700 13.84 -42.41 -16.30
C GLY A 700 13.00 -42.84 -17.48
#